data_AF-K4IGI5-F1
#
_entry.id   AF-K4IGI5-F1
#
_cell.length_a   1.000
_cell.length_b   1.000
_cell.length_c   1.000
_cell.angle_alpha   90.00
_cell.angle_beta   90.00
_cell.angle_gamma   90.00
#
_symmetry.space_group_name_H-M   'P 1'
#
loop_
_entity.id
_entity.type
_entity.pdbx_description
1 polymer ?
#
loop_
_entity_poly.entity_id
_entity_poly.type
_entity_poly.pdbx_seq_one_letter_code
_entity_poly.pdbx_strand_id
1 'polypeptide(L)'
;MKPLFICNPSQIQALKTHIKDNKIFKSADLNRCFISKNSDYKLRKNDLNGSGDAPFTRIYIDPFLEWNTQEYFGYQIALEVLENWKKKEAPGIVFISAITQTMFDKMVTGKMNSLVREFPHFDFMNLKEKTIPFGTFSNSRWKYLKAYALTSSGIVDEISHDLTTIISQNESSRTNLEKILKRVKSLSDTVGKEVMECIALYNEDTNVSTFAKALQEKIIDRLKELRPHKPSEIKVPSNMNLLIIEDNEEHLQVLEKSLTARKGYFEKEKTLFSFTNGEEALAELKSSKNEYQLVLVDLRLNDENGFAQAVHGVDIIEELQKNHPLTSYTIITGMGRKGISELLDIEMKFVLSKKQLYSFDTDSEVDTMLTRMFADVKRRERSIHYLFGPNKTIYKWRMFKANLHALGKDRYSEQVAIADRNLRLFINKELKQTFSIPTQRQEDNFDMTTIDNVHINILTLRRIYLWLALKNKNRLFLSNAEQGEYENVLNDCGIDCNLSRINSTGLHFKTIKTERDVECRQLDLDKLWPHESVIIDEWNEQHGKVLLDKLKDITVSERHPALFNFIKTYFDYKEKDFKLCNLIIPIDSSIWNFKDLGDFLIHVFQDYTDNKKNSFHYENVQAMYNDEFAQNYFEQQIAPYLPEVDKQFMELDMDI
;
A
#
# COMPACT_ATOMS: atom_id res chain seq x y z
N MET A 1 -40.48 -13.55 -4.70
CA MET A 1 -40.12 -12.58 -3.63
C MET A 1 -41.23 -12.59 -2.59
N LYS A 2 -40.92 -12.69 -1.30
CA LYS A 2 -41.93 -12.82 -0.23
C LYS A 2 -42.06 -11.49 0.52
N PRO A 3 -43.18 -10.75 0.37
CA PRO A 3 -43.44 -9.58 1.21
C PRO A 3 -43.92 -10.01 2.60
N LEU A 4 -43.67 -9.16 3.58
CA LEU A 4 -44.21 -9.26 4.93
C LEU A 4 -44.83 -7.93 5.34
N PHE A 5 -46.03 -7.97 5.87
CA PHE A 5 -46.78 -6.84 6.38
C PHE A 5 -47.01 -7.03 7.88
N ILE A 6 -46.44 -6.15 8.68
CA ILE A 6 -46.57 -6.07 10.13
C ILE A 6 -47.50 -4.88 10.38
N CYS A 7 -48.78 -5.14 10.59
CA CYS A 7 -49.81 -4.08 10.54
C CYS A 7 -51.03 -4.42 11.40
N ASN A 8 -51.85 -3.43 11.71
CA ASN A 8 -53.04 -3.64 12.53
C ASN A 8 -54.09 -4.48 11.80
N PRO A 9 -54.92 -5.28 12.53
CA PRO A 9 -55.98 -6.08 11.93
C PRO A 9 -56.92 -5.29 11.00
N SER A 10 -57.21 -4.03 11.36
CA SER A 10 -58.04 -3.10 10.59
C SER A 10 -57.50 -2.78 9.19
N GLN A 11 -56.18 -2.87 8.98
CA GLN A 11 -55.52 -2.50 7.72
C GLN A 11 -55.40 -3.67 6.73
N ILE A 12 -55.48 -4.91 7.22
CA ILE A 12 -55.17 -6.12 6.44
C ILE A 12 -56.07 -6.26 5.22
N GLN A 13 -57.39 -6.07 5.40
CA GLN A 13 -58.34 -6.28 4.31
C GLN A 13 -58.13 -5.26 3.19
N ALA A 14 -57.88 -3.99 3.53
CA ALA A 14 -57.58 -2.96 2.55
C ALA A 14 -56.29 -3.25 1.77
N LEU A 15 -55.22 -3.68 2.46
CA LEU A 15 -53.97 -4.08 1.83
C LEU A 15 -54.15 -5.29 0.91
N LYS A 16 -54.88 -6.32 1.35
CA LYS A 16 -55.16 -7.51 0.54
C LYS A 16 -55.92 -7.16 -0.74
N THR A 17 -56.93 -6.30 -0.65
CA THR A 17 -57.68 -5.81 -1.82
C THR A 17 -56.77 -5.03 -2.76
N HIS A 18 -56.02 -4.05 -2.25
CA HIS A 18 -55.11 -3.25 -3.06
C HIS A 18 -54.05 -4.10 -3.80
N ILE A 19 -53.43 -5.05 -3.10
CA ILE A 19 -52.43 -5.95 -3.68
C ILE A 19 -53.02 -6.79 -4.81
N LYS A 20 -54.24 -7.30 -4.64
CA LYS A 20 -54.95 -8.08 -5.67
C LYS A 20 -55.32 -7.22 -6.88
N ASP A 21 -55.93 -6.07 -6.64
CA ASP A 21 -56.44 -5.17 -7.70
C ASP A 21 -55.31 -4.65 -8.58
N ASN A 22 -54.17 -4.31 -7.97
CA ASN A 22 -52.98 -3.82 -8.67
C ASN A 22 -52.04 -4.94 -9.14
N LYS A 23 -52.43 -6.20 -8.95
CA LYS A 23 -51.65 -7.40 -9.29
C LYS A 23 -50.21 -7.32 -8.80
N ILE A 24 -50.02 -6.85 -7.58
CA ILE A 24 -48.71 -6.75 -6.91
C ILE A 24 -48.40 -8.11 -6.27
N PHE A 25 -47.14 -8.56 -6.29
CA PHE A 25 -46.73 -9.84 -5.69
C PHE A 25 -47.49 -11.08 -6.23
N LYS A 26 -47.66 -11.18 -7.55
CA LYS A 26 -48.45 -12.21 -8.29
C LYS A 26 -48.20 -13.69 -7.93
N SER A 27 -47.14 -14.01 -7.17
CA SER A 27 -46.75 -15.37 -6.78
C SER A 27 -46.67 -15.59 -5.26
N ALA A 28 -47.12 -14.63 -4.45
CA ALA A 28 -47.03 -14.71 -2.99
C ALA A 28 -48.31 -15.29 -2.37
N ASP A 29 -48.17 -16.24 -1.45
CA ASP A 29 -49.27 -16.66 -0.57
C ASP A 29 -49.54 -15.55 0.45
N LEU A 30 -50.52 -14.69 0.12
CA LEU A 30 -50.88 -13.54 0.93
C LEU A 30 -51.32 -13.91 2.35
N ASN A 31 -51.76 -15.14 2.64
CA ASN A 31 -52.15 -15.51 4.00
C ASN A 31 -50.94 -15.66 4.92
N ARG A 32 -49.75 -15.94 4.38
CA ARG A 32 -48.49 -16.02 5.13
C ARG A 32 -47.73 -14.68 5.16
N CYS A 33 -48.21 -13.68 4.44
CA CYS A 33 -47.56 -12.39 4.31
C CYS A 33 -47.95 -11.37 5.39
N PHE A 34 -48.87 -11.68 6.31
CA PHE A 34 -49.29 -10.74 7.36
C PHE A 34 -48.90 -11.23 8.76
N ILE A 35 -48.54 -10.30 9.62
CA ILE A 35 -48.42 -10.44 11.07
C ILE A 35 -49.32 -9.35 11.65
N SER A 36 -50.31 -9.74 12.45
CA SER A 36 -51.33 -8.84 12.97
C SER A 36 -51.47 -8.84 14.50
N LYS A 37 -50.63 -9.62 15.19
CA LYS A 37 -50.62 -9.80 16.65
C LYS A 37 -49.20 -10.06 17.13
N ASN A 38 -48.92 -9.66 18.38
CA ASN A 38 -47.60 -9.86 19.01
C ASN A 38 -47.17 -11.33 19.12
N SER A 39 -48.13 -12.25 19.35
CA SER A 39 -47.85 -13.69 19.39
C SER A 39 -47.21 -14.18 18.10
N ASP A 40 -47.73 -13.72 16.96
CA ASP A 40 -47.30 -14.15 15.63
C ASP A 40 -45.95 -13.54 15.28
N TYR A 41 -45.71 -12.29 15.73
CA TYR A 41 -44.41 -11.64 15.65
C TYR A 41 -43.34 -12.47 16.36
N LYS A 42 -43.58 -12.86 17.62
CA LYS A 42 -42.65 -13.66 18.41
C LYS A 42 -42.34 -15.01 17.75
N LEU A 43 -43.35 -15.68 17.20
CA LEU A 43 -43.18 -16.97 16.49
C LEU A 43 -42.35 -16.84 15.21
N ARG A 44 -42.42 -15.69 14.52
CA ARG A 44 -41.79 -15.46 13.22
C ARG A 44 -40.55 -14.57 13.28
N LYS A 45 -40.06 -14.27 14.49
CA LYS A 45 -38.90 -13.43 14.74
C LYS A 45 -37.64 -13.90 14.01
N ASN A 46 -37.44 -15.23 13.93
CA ASN A 46 -36.30 -15.79 13.21
C ASN A 46 -36.40 -15.58 11.69
N ASP A 47 -37.60 -15.55 11.12
CA ASP A 47 -37.79 -15.27 9.70
C ASP A 47 -37.52 -13.79 9.37
N LEU A 48 -37.92 -12.90 10.30
CA LEU A 48 -37.70 -11.45 10.24
C LEU A 48 -36.23 -11.06 10.30
N ASN A 49 -35.42 -11.81 11.06
CA ASN A 49 -33.97 -11.59 11.18
C ASN A 49 -33.16 -12.31 10.08
N GLY A 50 -33.84 -12.88 9.09
CA GLY A 50 -33.20 -13.59 7.99
C GLY A 50 -32.64 -14.96 8.37
N SER A 51 -32.96 -15.53 9.53
CA SER A 51 -32.49 -16.87 9.93
C SER A 51 -33.37 -18.03 9.45
N GLY A 52 -34.60 -17.77 8.97
CA GLY A 52 -35.48 -18.81 8.44
C GLY A 52 -35.12 -19.30 7.03
N ASP A 53 -35.74 -20.42 6.62
CA ASP A 53 -35.52 -21.09 5.33
C ASP A 53 -35.99 -20.26 4.11
N ALA A 54 -36.83 -19.25 4.33
CA ALA A 54 -37.30 -18.35 3.28
C ALA A 54 -37.52 -16.91 3.79
N PRO A 55 -36.44 -16.11 3.92
CA PRO A 55 -36.49 -14.80 4.56
C PRO A 55 -37.30 -13.78 3.74
N PHE A 56 -37.95 -12.85 4.45
CA PHE A 56 -38.73 -11.77 3.83
C PHE A 56 -37.80 -10.67 3.34
N THR A 57 -37.67 -10.52 2.03
CA THR A 57 -36.79 -9.50 1.42
C THR A 57 -37.45 -8.12 1.33
N ARG A 58 -38.74 -8.02 1.70
CA ARG A 58 -39.54 -6.79 1.70
C ARG A 58 -40.44 -6.78 2.92
N ILE A 59 -40.22 -5.82 3.81
CA ILE A 59 -40.87 -5.73 5.10
C ILE A 59 -41.61 -4.38 5.16
N TYR A 60 -42.92 -4.46 5.37
CA TYR A 60 -43.81 -3.33 5.52
C TYR A 60 -44.28 -3.28 6.96
N ILE A 61 -44.09 -2.16 7.64
CA ILE A 61 -44.34 -2.05 9.08
C ILE A 61 -45.23 -0.84 9.35
N ASP A 62 -46.33 -1.01 10.07
CA ASP A 62 -47.04 0.12 10.66
C ASP A 62 -46.23 0.62 11.87
N PRO A 63 -45.82 1.90 11.91
CA PRO A 63 -45.20 2.49 13.11
C PRO A 63 -46.07 2.31 14.36
N PHE A 64 -47.40 2.40 14.24
CA PHE A 64 -48.36 2.32 15.35
C PHE A 64 -49.01 0.94 15.44
N LEU A 65 -48.31 -0.03 16.01
CA LEU A 65 -48.90 -1.34 16.26
C LEU A 65 -49.70 -1.34 17.56
N GLU A 66 -51.01 -1.61 17.48
CA GLU A 66 -51.94 -1.73 18.64
C GLU A 66 -51.62 -2.94 19.55
N TRP A 67 -50.49 -3.61 19.32
CA TRP A 67 -50.10 -4.86 19.98
C TRP A 67 -49.38 -4.64 21.30
N ASN A 68 -48.93 -3.41 21.55
CA ASN A 68 -48.08 -3.04 22.66
C ASN A 68 -48.51 -1.66 23.18
N THR A 69 -48.34 -1.42 24.48
CA THR A 69 -48.58 -0.11 25.10
C THR A 69 -47.46 0.89 24.81
N GLN A 70 -46.34 0.44 24.26
CA GLN A 70 -45.25 1.30 23.82
C GLN A 70 -45.63 2.07 22.54
N GLU A 71 -45.53 3.39 22.60
CA GLU A 71 -45.69 4.24 21.43
C GLU A 71 -44.65 3.89 20.36
N TYR A 72 -45.08 3.89 19.10
CA TYR A 72 -44.25 3.65 17.91
C TYR A 72 -43.50 2.30 17.87
N PHE A 73 -44.11 1.23 18.40
CA PHE A 73 -43.52 -0.11 18.45
C PHE A 73 -43.00 -0.63 17.08
N GLY A 74 -43.57 -0.18 15.95
CA GLY A 74 -43.08 -0.53 14.62
C GLY A 74 -41.63 -0.09 14.34
N TYR A 75 -41.20 1.07 14.85
CA TYR A 75 -39.80 1.50 14.70
C TYR A 75 -38.84 0.61 15.49
N GLN A 76 -39.26 0.08 16.65
CA GLN A 76 -38.44 -0.88 17.40
C GLN A 76 -38.22 -2.18 16.63
N ILE A 77 -39.26 -2.68 15.94
CA ILE A 77 -39.13 -3.86 15.08
C ILE A 77 -38.12 -3.59 13.96
N ALA A 78 -38.14 -2.40 13.36
CA ALA A 78 -37.18 -2.04 12.32
C ALA A 78 -35.73 -1.96 12.85
N LEU A 79 -35.51 -1.42 14.05
CA LEU A 79 -34.21 -1.46 14.73
C LEU A 79 -33.74 -2.90 14.94
N GLU A 80 -34.63 -3.76 15.43
CA GLU A 80 -34.33 -5.16 15.68
C GLU A 80 -33.94 -5.90 14.39
N VAL A 81 -34.65 -5.65 13.28
CA VAL A 81 -34.31 -6.21 11.97
C VAL A 81 -32.96 -5.67 11.49
N LEU A 82 -32.72 -4.36 11.61
CA LEU A 82 -31.43 -3.77 11.25
C LEU A 82 -30.28 -4.44 12.01
N GLU A 83 -30.39 -4.54 13.34
CA GLU A 83 -29.36 -5.12 14.21
C GLU A 83 -29.10 -6.59 13.89
N ASN A 84 -30.17 -7.38 13.71
CA ASN A 84 -30.08 -8.84 13.71
C ASN A 84 -30.13 -9.52 12.34
N TRP A 85 -30.20 -8.77 11.24
CA TRP A 85 -30.27 -9.35 9.90
C TRP A 85 -29.03 -10.20 9.54
N LYS A 86 -29.24 -11.49 9.25
CA LYS A 86 -28.16 -12.48 9.02
C LYS A 86 -27.86 -12.80 7.56
N LYS A 87 -28.69 -12.38 6.59
CA LYS A 87 -28.52 -12.77 5.18
C LYS A 87 -27.69 -11.75 4.41
N LYS A 88 -27.07 -12.21 3.31
CA LYS A 88 -26.20 -11.40 2.43
C LYS A 88 -26.97 -10.31 1.69
N GLU A 89 -28.22 -10.59 1.30
CA GLU A 89 -29.10 -9.59 0.68
C GLU A 89 -29.87 -8.84 1.74
N ALA A 90 -29.79 -7.50 1.73
CA ALA A 90 -30.49 -6.65 2.67
C ALA A 90 -32.00 -6.60 2.38
N PRO A 91 -32.86 -6.60 3.41
CA PRO A 91 -34.29 -6.45 3.22
C PRO A 91 -34.61 -4.98 2.90
N GLY A 92 -35.61 -4.74 2.07
CA GLY A 92 -36.23 -3.41 2.02
C GLY A 92 -37.19 -3.26 3.19
N ILE A 93 -37.15 -2.13 3.89
CA ILE A 93 -38.11 -1.77 4.94
C ILE A 93 -38.86 -0.52 4.51
N VAL A 94 -40.20 -0.54 4.60
CA VAL A 94 -41.08 0.58 4.30
C VAL A 94 -42.09 0.72 5.43
N PHE A 95 -42.25 1.92 5.97
CA PHE A 95 -43.29 2.20 6.95
C PHE A 95 -44.61 2.48 6.25
N ILE A 96 -45.71 1.87 6.69
CA ILE A 96 -47.04 2.10 6.13
C ILE A 96 -47.93 2.66 7.23
N SER A 97 -48.39 3.90 7.11
CA SER A 97 -49.22 4.54 8.13
C SER A 97 -50.20 5.53 7.54
N ALA A 98 -51.27 5.83 8.27
CA ALA A 98 -52.16 6.95 7.95
C ALA A 98 -51.55 8.32 8.30
N ILE A 99 -50.47 8.34 9.09
CA ILE A 99 -49.73 9.55 9.46
C ILE A 99 -48.55 9.74 8.51
N THR A 100 -48.33 10.98 8.06
CA THR A 100 -47.24 11.31 7.14
C THR A 100 -45.87 11.31 7.83
N GLN A 101 -44.80 11.07 7.07
CA GLN A 101 -43.41 11.13 7.56
C GLN A 101 -43.09 12.46 8.25
N THR A 102 -43.57 13.58 7.69
CA THR A 102 -43.35 14.93 8.23
C THR A 102 -44.04 15.12 9.58
N MET A 103 -45.15 14.43 9.83
CA MET A 103 -45.80 14.44 11.14
C MET A 103 -45.03 13.56 12.14
N PHE A 104 -44.60 12.36 11.72
CA PHE A 104 -43.74 11.50 12.56
C PHE A 104 -42.44 12.19 12.98
N ASP A 105 -41.80 12.95 12.09
CA ASP A 105 -40.55 13.67 12.41
C ASP A 105 -40.75 14.73 13.52
N LYS A 106 -41.99 15.18 13.74
CA LYS A 106 -42.34 16.09 14.84
C LYS A 106 -42.72 15.38 16.13
N MET A 107 -43.17 14.13 16.05
CA MET A 107 -43.75 13.39 17.18
C MET A 107 -42.75 12.40 17.81
N VAL A 108 -41.88 11.81 17.01
CA VAL A 108 -40.94 10.77 17.43
C VAL A 108 -39.63 11.40 17.89
N THR A 109 -39.16 11.03 19.08
CA THR A 109 -37.91 11.50 19.68
C THR A 109 -36.88 10.38 19.80
N GLY A 110 -35.66 10.75 20.17
CA GLY A 110 -34.54 9.83 20.37
C GLY A 110 -34.11 9.14 19.08
N LYS A 111 -33.45 7.99 19.24
CA LYS A 111 -32.90 7.18 18.15
C LYS A 111 -33.93 6.78 17.08
N MET A 112 -35.21 6.70 17.44
CA MET A 112 -36.29 6.40 16.50
C MET A 112 -36.52 7.53 15.49
N ASN A 113 -36.24 8.79 15.83
CA ASN A 113 -36.35 9.91 14.90
C ASN A 113 -35.45 9.70 13.66
N SER A 114 -34.25 9.13 13.85
CA SER A 114 -33.37 8.76 12.74
C SER A 114 -34.03 7.77 11.78
N LEU A 115 -34.79 6.79 12.28
CA LEU A 115 -35.54 5.87 11.42
C LEU A 115 -36.66 6.57 10.64
N VAL A 116 -37.32 7.56 11.25
CA VAL A 116 -38.35 8.33 10.56
C VAL A 116 -37.78 8.98 9.30
N ARG A 117 -36.56 9.51 9.37
CA ARG A 117 -35.91 10.25 8.28
C ARG A 117 -35.34 9.33 7.20
N GLU A 118 -34.67 8.26 7.62
CA GLU A 118 -33.90 7.40 6.71
C GLU A 118 -34.73 6.39 5.93
N PHE A 119 -35.91 6.05 6.44
CA PHE A 119 -36.77 5.03 5.86
C PHE A 119 -37.96 5.61 5.10
N PRO A 120 -38.33 5.02 3.96
CA PRO A 120 -39.48 5.46 3.20
C PRO A 120 -40.77 5.20 4.00
N HIS A 121 -41.65 6.20 4.00
CA HIS A 121 -43.00 6.10 4.53
C HIS A 121 -44.00 6.15 3.38
N PHE A 122 -44.97 5.23 3.43
CA PHE A 122 -46.07 5.17 2.51
C PHE A 122 -47.36 5.53 3.24
N ASP A 123 -48.07 6.50 2.68
CA ASP A 123 -49.36 6.94 3.21
C ASP A 123 -50.44 5.90 2.88
N PHE A 124 -50.89 5.21 3.92
CA PHE A 124 -51.93 4.19 3.85
C PHE A 124 -53.25 4.76 3.32
N MET A 125 -53.57 6.02 3.61
CA MET A 125 -54.83 6.63 3.15
C MET A 125 -54.86 6.79 1.63
N ASN A 126 -53.69 6.89 1.01
CA ASN A 126 -53.51 7.03 -0.43
C ASN A 126 -53.30 5.69 -1.16
N LEU A 127 -53.65 4.57 -0.52
CA LEU A 127 -53.55 3.21 -1.10
C LEU A 127 -54.19 3.11 -2.49
N LYS A 128 -55.28 3.81 -2.79
CA LYS A 128 -55.95 3.70 -4.10
C LYS A 128 -55.22 4.42 -5.23
N GLU A 129 -54.38 5.41 -4.90
CA GLU A 129 -53.81 6.34 -5.88
C GLU A 129 -52.32 6.10 -6.14
N LYS A 130 -51.63 5.41 -5.23
CA LYS A 130 -50.18 5.19 -5.30
C LYS A 130 -49.82 3.72 -5.19
N THR A 131 -48.83 3.30 -5.98
CA THR A 131 -48.22 1.97 -5.85
C THR A 131 -47.33 1.92 -4.61
N ILE A 132 -47.49 0.87 -3.79
CA ILE A 132 -46.62 0.61 -2.65
C ILE A 132 -45.17 0.47 -3.14
N PRO A 133 -44.19 1.21 -2.59
CA PRO A 133 -42.80 1.11 -2.99
C PRO A 133 -42.29 -0.34 -2.88
N PHE A 134 -41.57 -0.80 -3.91
CA PHE A 134 -41.00 -2.14 -3.95
C PHE A 134 -39.50 -2.07 -4.23
N GLY A 135 -38.70 -2.68 -3.36
CA GLY A 135 -37.25 -2.77 -3.54
C GLY A 135 -36.58 -3.45 -2.36
N THR A 136 -35.42 -4.04 -2.59
CA THR A 136 -34.44 -4.35 -1.53
C THR A 136 -33.51 -3.16 -1.38
N PHE A 137 -32.91 -2.99 -0.21
CA PHE A 137 -31.79 -2.05 -0.12
C PHE A 137 -30.54 -2.65 -0.78
N SER A 138 -29.74 -1.79 -1.41
CA SER A 138 -28.39 -2.18 -1.79
C SER A 138 -27.57 -2.46 -0.52
N ASN A 139 -26.55 -3.31 -0.63
CA ASN A 139 -25.68 -3.60 0.51
C ASN A 139 -24.99 -2.34 1.05
N SER A 140 -24.65 -1.38 0.19
CA SER A 140 -24.10 -0.08 0.60
C SER A 140 -25.12 0.74 1.40
N ARG A 141 -26.37 0.83 0.93
CA ARG A 141 -27.45 1.51 1.68
C ARG A 141 -27.71 0.83 3.03
N TRP A 142 -27.66 -0.50 3.08
CA TRP A 142 -27.83 -1.23 4.34
C TRP A 142 -26.70 -0.96 5.34
N LYS A 143 -25.44 -0.96 4.88
CA LYS A 143 -24.29 -0.58 5.73
C LYS A 143 -24.41 0.86 6.23
N TYR A 144 -24.81 1.78 5.36
CA TYR A 144 -25.06 3.17 5.71
C TYR A 144 -26.14 3.27 6.81
N LEU A 145 -27.31 2.67 6.61
CA LEU A 145 -28.39 2.67 7.60
C LEU A 145 -27.95 2.04 8.93
N LYS A 146 -27.19 0.95 8.90
CA LYS A 146 -26.60 0.36 10.11
C LYS A 146 -25.68 1.33 10.84
N ALA A 147 -24.82 2.04 10.13
CA ALA A 147 -23.90 2.99 10.76
C ALA A 147 -24.65 4.22 11.32
N TYR A 148 -25.44 4.88 10.47
CA TYR A 148 -26.01 6.20 10.75
C TYR A 148 -27.36 6.17 11.46
N ALA A 149 -28.16 5.11 11.33
CA ALA A 149 -29.42 4.99 12.05
C ALA A 149 -29.32 4.19 13.37
N LEU A 150 -28.30 3.32 13.54
CA LEU A 150 -28.15 2.53 14.77
C LEU A 150 -27.09 3.04 15.74
N THR A 151 -26.02 3.69 15.30
CA THR A 151 -24.91 4.03 16.22
C THR A 151 -25.03 5.48 16.65
N SER A 152 -24.89 5.75 17.95
CA SER A 152 -24.89 7.12 18.48
C SER A 152 -23.82 7.98 17.79
N SER A 153 -22.66 7.39 17.53
CA SER A 153 -21.57 8.06 16.81
C SER A 153 -21.89 8.35 15.35
N GLY A 154 -22.57 7.44 14.63
CA GLY A 154 -23.05 7.72 13.27
C GLY A 154 -24.07 8.85 13.23
N ILE A 155 -25.04 8.86 14.15
CA ILE A 155 -26.05 9.92 14.25
C ILE A 155 -25.40 11.29 14.51
N VAL A 156 -24.41 11.34 15.41
CA VAL A 156 -23.70 12.59 15.74
C VAL A 156 -22.78 13.03 14.58
N ASP A 157 -22.18 12.09 13.84
CA ASP A 157 -21.33 12.37 12.68
C ASP A 157 -22.13 13.02 11.53
N GLU A 158 -23.34 12.54 11.28
CA GLU A 158 -24.26 13.15 10.31
C GLU A 158 -24.60 14.61 10.67
N ILE A 159 -24.83 14.89 11.96
CA ILE A 159 -25.09 16.26 12.44
C ILE A 159 -23.87 17.16 12.18
N SER A 160 -22.65 16.65 12.36
CA SER A 160 -21.43 17.39 12.05
C SER A 160 -21.33 17.74 10.56
N HIS A 161 -21.68 16.80 9.69
CA HIS A 161 -21.70 17.02 8.24
C HIS A 161 -22.73 18.09 7.83
N ASP A 162 -23.93 18.03 8.41
CA ASP A 162 -24.98 19.04 8.17
C ASP A 162 -24.51 20.45 8.59
N LEU A 163 -23.81 20.57 9.72
CA LEU A 163 -23.24 21.84 10.20
C LEU A 163 -22.14 22.38 9.27
N THR A 164 -21.29 21.50 8.71
CA THR A 164 -20.25 21.90 7.73
C THR A 164 -20.87 22.59 6.51
N THR A 165 -21.99 22.05 6.03
CA THR A 165 -22.73 22.62 4.89
C THR A 165 -23.23 24.02 5.21
N ILE A 166 -23.78 24.24 6.41
CA ILE A 166 -24.24 25.55 6.89
C ILE A 166 -23.10 26.57 6.96
N ILE A 167 -21.95 26.16 7.51
CA ILE A 167 -20.76 27.02 7.64
C ILE A 167 -20.26 27.49 6.26
N SER A 168 -20.38 26.64 5.24
CA SER A 168 -19.93 26.97 3.88
C SER A 168 -20.86 27.89 3.09
N GLN A 169 -22.14 28.02 3.46
CA GLN A 169 -23.18 28.70 2.64
C GLN A 169 -23.60 30.10 3.12
N ASN A 170 -23.05 30.58 4.24
CA ASN A 170 -23.10 31.94 4.84
C ASN A 170 -24.43 32.75 4.94
N GLU A 171 -25.46 32.62 4.10
CA GLU A 171 -26.67 33.49 4.18
C GLU A 171 -28.04 32.79 4.03
N SER A 172 -28.15 31.59 3.45
CA SER A 172 -29.43 30.82 3.43
C SER A 172 -29.64 29.92 4.67
N SER A 173 -28.88 30.19 5.72
CA SER A 173 -28.46 29.20 6.70
C SER A 173 -29.31 29.12 7.97
N ARG A 174 -30.11 30.15 8.30
CA ARG A 174 -30.83 30.21 9.59
C ARG A 174 -31.92 29.15 9.72
N THR A 175 -32.79 29.02 8.71
CA THR A 175 -33.85 27.99 8.71
C THR A 175 -33.27 26.57 8.69
N ASN A 176 -32.13 26.37 8.04
CA ASN A 176 -31.44 25.08 8.05
C ASN A 176 -30.82 24.80 9.43
N LEU A 177 -30.21 25.81 10.07
CA LEU A 177 -29.70 25.68 11.43
C LEU A 177 -30.83 25.35 12.40
N GLU A 178 -31.98 26.04 12.34
CA GLU A 178 -33.14 25.75 13.19
C GLU A 178 -33.65 24.32 13.04
N LYS A 179 -33.64 23.77 11.81
CA LYS A 179 -33.96 22.36 11.56
C LYS A 179 -32.97 21.43 12.24
N ILE A 180 -31.67 21.73 12.17
CA ILE A 180 -30.62 20.96 12.87
C ILE A 180 -30.82 21.09 14.39
N LEU A 181 -31.03 22.28 14.94
CA LEU A 181 -31.22 22.47 16.38
C LEU A 181 -32.42 21.71 16.90
N LYS A 182 -33.53 21.69 16.15
CA LYS A 182 -34.70 20.88 16.49
C LYS A 182 -34.36 19.38 16.49
N ARG A 183 -33.62 18.91 15.48
CA ARG A 183 -33.13 17.52 15.40
C ARG A 183 -32.27 17.18 16.62
N VAL A 184 -31.27 18.01 16.93
CA VAL A 184 -30.35 17.80 18.05
C VAL A 184 -31.11 17.76 19.39
N LYS A 185 -32.07 18.68 19.59
CA LYS A 185 -32.94 18.66 20.79
C LYS A 185 -33.73 17.37 20.93
N SER A 186 -34.23 16.81 19.83
CA SER A 186 -34.93 15.51 19.85
C SER A 186 -34.01 14.32 20.16
N LEU A 187 -32.69 14.51 20.04
CA LEU A 187 -31.65 13.50 20.22
C LEU A 187 -30.81 13.75 21.49
N SER A 188 -31.34 14.46 22.49
CA SER A 188 -30.62 14.90 23.71
C SER A 188 -29.78 13.79 24.35
N ASP A 189 -30.32 12.58 24.46
CA ASP A 189 -29.66 11.43 25.08
C ASP A 189 -28.47 10.92 24.27
N THR A 190 -28.49 11.16 22.96
CA THR A 190 -27.43 10.73 22.03
C THR A 190 -26.30 11.76 21.97
N VAL A 191 -26.66 13.05 21.85
CA VAL A 191 -25.70 14.15 21.65
C VAL A 191 -25.02 14.62 22.94
N GLY A 192 -25.60 14.33 24.10
CA GLY A 192 -24.98 14.61 25.39
C GLY A 192 -25.17 16.05 25.89
N LYS A 193 -24.77 16.27 27.15
CA LYS A 193 -25.08 17.49 27.92
C LYS A 193 -24.41 18.75 27.36
N GLU A 194 -23.13 18.68 27.01
CA GLU A 194 -22.36 19.85 26.56
C GLU A 194 -22.89 20.43 25.24
N VAL A 195 -23.33 19.56 24.32
CA VAL A 195 -23.98 19.97 23.07
C VAL A 195 -25.30 20.68 23.38
N MET A 196 -26.09 20.16 24.33
CA MET A 196 -27.36 20.77 24.72
C MET A 196 -27.18 22.12 25.43
N GLU A 197 -26.14 22.26 26.25
CA GLU A 197 -25.74 23.52 26.88
C GLU A 197 -25.34 24.57 25.84
N CYS A 198 -24.58 24.18 24.80
CA CYS A 198 -24.25 25.05 23.67
C CYS A 198 -25.51 25.53 22.94
N ILE A 199 -26.47 24.63 22.67
CA ILE A 199 -27.74 24.97 22.01
C ILE A 199 -28.58 25.95 22.82
N ALA A 200 -28.52 25.91 24.15
CA ALA A 200 -29.26 26.82 25.00
C ALA A 200 -28.81 28.29 24.86
N LEU A 201 -27.60 28.53 24.33
CA LEU A 201 -27.06 29.86 24.08
C LEU A 201 -27.57 30.50 22.78
N TYR A 202 -28.25 29.73 21.92
CA TYR A 202 -28.75 30.24 20.64
C TYR A 202 -29.98 31.15 20.82
N ASN A 203 -29.95 32.33 20.20
CA ASN A 203 -31.05 33.29 20.14
C ASN A 203 -31.18 33.95 18.74
N GLU A 204 -32.22 34.75 18.52
CA GLU A 204 -32.49 35.40 17.23
C GLU A 204 -31.42 36.41 16.79
N ASP A 205 -30.61 36.92 17.71
CA ASP A 205 -29.51 37.86 17.42
C ASP A 205 -28.18 37.14 17.16
N THR A 206 -28.14 35.82 17.29
CA THR A 206 -26.91 35.03 17.17
C THR A 206 -26.43 34.96 15.72
N ASN A 207 -25.14 35.21 15.51
CA ASN A 207 -24.48 35.00 14.22
C ASN A 207 -24.46 33.49 13.91
N VAL A 208 -25.15 33.11 12.83
CA VAL A 208 -25.36 31.70 12.44
C VAL A 208 -24.05 30.96 12.16
N SER A 209 -23.11 31.58 11.46
CA SER A 209 -21.83 30.95 11.08
C SER A 209 -20.94 30.72 12.31
N THR A 210 -20.82 31.73 13.17
CA THR A 210 -20.05 31.64 14.41
C THR A 210 -20.63 30.58 15.35
N PHE A 211 -21.95 30.57 15.51
CA PHE A 211 -22.61 29.58 16.36
C PHE A 211 -22.51 28.16 15.78
N ALA A 212 -22.67 27.99 14.48
CA ALA A 212 -22.54 26.68 13.83
C ALA A 212 -21.14 26.08 14.03
N LYS A 213 -20.07 26.90 13.98
CA LYS A 213 -18.70 26.47 14.30
C LYS A 213 -18.56 26.02 15.75
N ALA A 214 -19.04 26.83 16.70
CA ALA A 214 -18.99 26.49 18.12
C ALA A 214 -19.78 25.20 18.45
N LEU A 215 -20.95 25.02 17.83
CA LEU A 215 -21.74 23.79 17.97
C LEU A 215 -21.03 22.59 17.32
N GLN A 216 -20.40 22.78 16.17
CA GLN A 216 -19.64 21.73 15.49
C GLN A 216 -18.47 21.24 16.33
N GLU A 217 -17.74 22.13 17.00
CA GLU A 217 -16.66 21.75 17.92
C GLU A 217 -17.18 20.83 19.04
N LYS A 218 -18.31 21.18 19.68
CA LYS A 218 -18.92 20.33 20.71
C LYS A 218 -19.42 18.99 20.19
N ILE A 219 -19.94 18.96 18.97
CA ILE A 219 -20.33 17.72 18.28
C ILE A 219 -19.11 16.84 18.00
N ILE A 220 -17.99 17.42 17.56
CA ILE A 220 -16.73 16.71 17.31
C ILE A 220 -16.17 16.14 18.61
N ASP A 221 -16.19 16.89 19.71
CA ASP A 221 -15.72 16.39 21.01
C ASP A 221 -16.60 15.23 21.51
N ARG A 222 -17.93 15.34 21.34
CA ARG A 222 -18.83 14.22 21.63
C ARG A 222 -18.54 13.00 20.77
N LEU A 223 -18.17 13.17 19.50
CA LEU A 223 -17.75 12.05 18.65
C LEU A 223 -16.53 11.35 19.24
N LYS A 224 -15.50 12.11 19.64
CA LYS A 224 -14.27 11.59 20.30
C LYS A 224 -14.60 10.73 21.52
N GLU A 225 -15.58 11.14 22.32
CA GLU A 225 -16.06 10.35 23.47
C GLU A 225 -16.80 9.07 23.05
N LEU A 226 -17.62 9.13 22.01
CA LEU A 226 -18.48 8.01 21.59
C LEU A 226 -17.75 6.92 20.83
N ARG A 227 -16.61 7.22 20.18
CA ARG A 227 -15.66 6.20 19.77
C ARG A 227 -14.25 6.62 20.19
N PRO A 228 -13.83 6.28 21.42
CA PRO A 228 -12.45 6.46 21.82
C PRO A 228 -11.62 5.54 20.93
N HIS A 229 -10.89 6.13 19.98
CA HIS A 229 -10.03 5.35 19.11
C HIS A 229 -8.95 4.70 19.96
N LYS A 230 -8.84 3.38 19.85
CA LYS A 230 -7.64 2.66 20.24
C LYS A 230 -6.81 2.52 18.97
N PRO A 231 -5.56 3.01 18.94
CA PRO A 231 -4.65 2.75 17.83
C PRO A 231 -4.67 1.26 17.51
N SER A 232 -4.77 0.89 16.24
CA SER A 232 -4.77 -0.52 15.87
C SER A 232 -3.40 -1.13 16.21
N GLU A 233 -3.36 -2.43 16.52
CA GLU A 233 -2.10 -3.16 16.71
C GLU A 233 -1.38 -3.34 15.35
N ILE A 234 -0.86 -2.25 14.79
CA ILE A 234 0.03 -2.34 13.64
C ILE A 234 1.33 -2.98 14.12
N LYS A 235 1.70 -4.11 13.52
CA LYS A 235 3.03 -4.70 13.67
C LYS A 235 4.04 -3.82 12.93
N VAL A 236 4.58 -2.83 13.63
CA VAL A 236 5.68 -2.02 13.11
C VAL A 236 6.95 -2.88 13.10
N PRO A 237 7.69 -2.93 11.97
CA PRO A 237 8.99 -3.59 11.94
C PRO A 237 9.95 -3.00 12.99
N SER A 238 10.77 -3.83 13.63
CA SER A 238 11.78 -3.35 14.60
C SER A 238 12.82 -2.44 13.94
N ASN A 239 13.23 -1.37 14.64
CA ASN A 239 14.28 -0.42 14.25
C ASN A 239 13.94 0.43 13.03
N MET A 240 12.79 1.12 13.04
CA MET A 240 12.47 2.13 12.03
C MET A 240 12.58 3.53 12.61
N ASN A 241 13.45 4.34 11.99
CA ASN A 241 13.57 5.76 12.27
C ASN A 241 12.61 6.53 11.37
N LEU A 242 11.78 7.38 12.00
CA LEU A 242 10.85 8.27 11.35
C LEU A 242 11.27 9.71 11.57
N LEU A 243 11.33 10.47 10.48
CA LEU A 243 11.55 11.91 10.49
C LEU A 243 10.23 12.64 10.19
N ILE A 244 9.88 13.66 10.97
CA ILE A 244 8.77 14.58 10.70
C ILE A 244 9.35 15.96 10.40
N ILE A 245 8.88 16.59 9.34
CA ILE A 245 9.22 17.96 8.96
C ILE A 245 7.90 18.73 8.82
N GLU A 246 7.57 19.55 9.81
CA GLU A 246 6.31 20.31 9.89
C GLU A 246 6.56 21.62 10.64
N ASP A 247 6.32 22.75 9.97
CA ASP A 247 6.57 24.10 10.50
C ASP A 247 5.58 24.48 11.62
N ASN A 248 4.34 24.00 11.51
CA ASN A 248 3.30 24.30 12.48
C ASN A 248 3.38 23.39 13.71
N GLU A 249 3.69 23.97 14.87
CA GLU A 249 3.82 23.24 16.13
C GLU A 249 2.57 22.44 16.53
N GLU A 250 1.37 22.96 16.23
CA GLU A 250 0.11 22.27 16.57
C GLU A 250 -0.05 20.98 15.74
N HIS A 251 0.18 21.04 14.43
CA HIS A 251 0.20 19.85 13.57
C HIS A 251 1.26 18.85 14.03
N LEU A 252 2.46 19.35 14.33
CA LEU A 252 3.57 18.53 14.77
C LEU A 252 3.20 17.76 16.05
N GLN A 253 2.65 18.44 17.05
CA GLN A 253 2.21 17.83 18.30
C GLN A 253 1.12 16.77 18.07
N VAL A 254 0.16 17.01 17.17
CA VAL A 254 -0.87 16.02 16.82
C VAL A 254 -0.25 14.76 16.23
N LEU A 255 0.68 14.92 15.28
CA LEU A 255 1.40 13.80 14.66
C LEU A 255 2.24 13.03 15.67
N GLU A 256 3.05 13.73 16.47
CA GLU A 256 3.89 13.13 17.50
C GLU A 256 3.05 12.34 18.50
N LYS A 257 1.95 12.93 18.99
CA LYS A 257 1.06 12.27 19.94
C LYS A 257 0.42 11.02 19.36
N SER A 258 -0.04 11.06 18.11
CA SER A 258 -0.57 9.88 17.44
C SER A 258 0.52 8.81 17.30
N LEU A 259 1.67 9.16 16.74
CA LEU A 259 2.76 8.21 16.47
C LEU A 259 3.29 7.56 17.75
N THR A 260 3.53 8.34 18.80
CA THR A 260 4.03 7.84 20.09
C THR A 260 3.00 7.03 20.89
N ALA A 261 1.69 7.14 20.58
CA ALA A 261 0.67 6.26 21.16
C ALA A 261 0.92 4.78 20.82
N ARG A 262 1.68 4.49 19.75
CA ARG A 262 2.12 3.16 19.34
C ARG A 262 3.38 2.77 20.13
N LYS A 263 3.19 2.50 21.42
CA LYS A 263 4.25 2.23 22.41
C LYS A 263 5.28 1.21 21.92
N GLY A 264 6.56 1.53 22.08
CA GLY A 264 7.70 0.65 21.78
C GLY A 264 8.14 0.66 20.31
N TYR A 265 7.56 1.53 19.48
CA TYR A 265 7.93 1.65 18.06
C TYR A 265 8.49 3.03 17.71
N PHE A 266 7.73 4.09 17.98
CA PHE A 266 8.14 5.47 17.77
C PHE A 266 8.33 6.16 19.12
N GLU A 267 9.58 6.31 19.53
CA GLU A 267 9.98 7.03 20.74
C GLU A 267 10.68 8.33 20.32
N LYS A 268 10.18 9.46 20.83
CA LYS A 268 10.74 10.78 20.57
C LYS A 268 12.23 10.79 20.93
N GLU A 269 13.04 11.41 20.07
CA GLU A 269 14.51 11.51 20.18
C GLU A 269 15.27 10.17 20.12
N LYS A 270 14.60 9.07 19.81
CA LYS A 270 15.26 7.75 19.62
C LYS A 270 14.97 7.15 18.26
N THR A 271 13.69 7.05 17.91
CA THR A 271 13.22 6.49 16.63
C THR A 271 12.22 7.43 15.94
N LEU A 272 11.86 8.54 16.60
CA LEU A 272 11.04 9.61 16.08
C LEU A 272 11.77 10.94 16.23
N PHE A 273 12.07 11.57 15.11
CA PHE A 273 12.80 12.83 15.01
C PHE A 273 11.92 13.86 14.31
N SER A 274 12.03 15.12 14.73
CA SER A 274 11.13 16.18 14.28
C SER A 274 11.88 17.49 14.07
N PHE A 275 11.62 18.16 12.95
CA PHE A 275 12.15 19.48 12.63
C PHE A 275 11.02 20.41 12.20
N THR A 276 11.07 21.66 12.64
CA THR A 276 10.17 22.74 12.21
C THR A 276 10.81 23.61 11.12
N ASN A 277 12.12 23.48 10.91
CA ASN A 277 12.90 24.22 9.92
C ASN A 277 13.37 23.29 8.78
N GLY A 278 13.10 23.70 7.54
CA GLY A 278 13.45 22.95 6.34
C GLY A 278 14.96 22.88 6.06
N GLU A 279 15.73 23.94 6.35
CA GLU A 279 17.19 23.93 6.15
C GLU A 279 17.88 22.95 7.09
N GLU A 280 17.48 22.95 8.36
CA GLU A 280 17.97 22.00 9.36
C GLU A 280 17.61 20.56 8.98
N ALA A 281 16.36 20.33 8.57
CA ALA A 281 15.91 19.01 8.12
C ALA A 281 16.67 18.51 6.89
N LEU A 282 16.94 19.38 5.92
CA LEU A 282 17.70 19.02 4.73
C LEU A 282 19.18 18.74 5.05
N ALA A 283 19.77 19.51 5.95
CA ALA A 283 21.13 19.29 6.42
C ALA A 283 21.26 17.94 7.14
N GLU A 284 20.31 17.63 8.02
CA GLU A 284 20.20 16.35 8.73
C GLU A 284 20.05 15.17 7.75
N LEU A 285 19.17 15.28 6.75
CA LEU A 285 19.02 14.23 5.73
C LEU A 285 20.34 13.98 4.98
N LYS A 286 21.04 15.06 4.59
CA LYS A 286 22.31 14.96 3.88
C LYS A 286 23.44 14.34 4.71
N SER A 287 23.49 14.62 6.02
CA SER A 287 24.49 14.04 6.93
C SER A 287 24.18 12.58 7.28
N SER A 288 22.90 12.26 7.46
CA SER A 288 22.41 11.00 8.03
C SER A 288 21.92 10.06 6.92
N LYS A 289 22.70 9.93 5.85
CA LYS A 289 22.29 9.25 4.61
C LYS A 289 21.75 7.83 4.89
N ASN A 290 20.50 7.60 4.51
CA ASN A 290 19.73 6.35 4.71
C ASN A 290 19.44 5.93 6.16
N GLU A 291 19.63 6.82 7.15
CA GLU A 291 19.26 6.56 8.54
C GLU A 291 17.74 6.48 8.73
N TYR A 292 16.99 7.33 8.03
CA TYR A 292 15.54 7.42 8.10
C TYR A 292 14.86 6.49 7.08
N GLN A 293 14.02 5.57 7.55
CA GLN A 293 13.23 4.71 6.66
C GLN A 293 11.92 5.39 6.26
N LEU A 294 11.44 6.32 7.10
CA LEU A 294 10.17 6.99 6.96
C LEU A 294 10.38 8.49 7.08
N VAL A 295 9.85 9.27 6.15
CA VAL A 295 9.82 10.74 6.23
C VAL A 295 8.39 11.23 6.06
N LEU A 296 7.93 12.07 6.98
CA LEU A 296 6.72 12.85 6.86
C LEU A 296 7.13 14.29 6.63
N VAL A 297 6.64 14.92 5.57
CA VAL A 297 7.07 16.26 5.19
C VAL A 297 5.88 17.12 4.80
N ASP A 298 5.76 18.30 5.41
CA ASP A 298 4.87 19.33 4.87
C ASP A 298 5.45 19.94 3.61
N LEU A 299 4.62 20.05 2.58
CA LEU A 299 5.01 20.60 1.30
C LEU A 299 5.38 22.09 1.41
N ARG A 300 4.67 22.85 2.26
CA ARG A 300 4.87 24.30 2.40
C ARG A 300 5.30 24.68 3.82
N LEU A 301 6.60 24.81 4.00
CA LEU A 301 7.21 25.25 5.26
C LEU A 301 7.31 26.78 5.32
N ASN A 302 6.77 27.38 6.38
CA ASN A 302 6.83 28.82 6.66
C ASN A 302 7.56 29.08 7.98
N ASP A 303 8.18 30.24 8.14
CA ASP A 303 8.82 30.64 9.39
C ASP A 303 7.80 31.04 10.46
N GLU A 304 8.28 31.38 11.66
CA GLU A 304 7.44 31.81 12.79
C GLU A 304 6.57 33.05 12.47
N ASN A 305 6.95 33.84 11.45
CA ASN A 305 6.23 35.02 11.00
C ASN A 305 5.27 34.73 9.84
N GLY A 306 5.19 33.48 9.37
CA GLY A 306 4.35 33.04 8.26
C GLY A 306 4.93 33.33 6.87
N PHE A 307 6.20 33.71 6.77
CA PHE A 307 6.90 33.84 5.48
C PHE A 307 7.45 32.50 5.02
N ALA A 308 7.61 32.32 3.71
CA ALA A 308 8.19 31.12 3.14
C ALA A 308 9.63 30.90 3.66
N GLN A 309 9.93 29.70 4.14
CA GLN A 309 11.32 29.31 4.45
C GLN A 309 12.14 29.15 3.17
N ALA A 310 13.46 29.21 3.27
CA ALA A 310 14.36 29.05 2.12
C ALA A 310 14.33 27.63 1.53
N VAL A 311 14.07 26.63 2.37
CA VAL A 311 13.89 25.23 1.97
C VAL A 311 12.45 24.82 2.25
N HIS A 312 11.79 24.26 1.24
CA HIS A 312 10.43 23.76 1.31
C HIS A 312 10.39 22.24 1.21
N GLY A 313 9.20 21.66 1.43
CA GLY A 313 9.02 20.21 1.34
C GLY A 313 9.30 19.64 -0.05
N VAL A 314 9.16 20.45 -1.10
CA VAL A 314 9.54 20.05 -2.48
C VAL A 314 11.03 19.72 -2.58
N ASP A 315 11.90 20.56 -2.00
CA ASP A 315 13.35 20.37 -2.02
C ASP A 315 13.75 19.12 -1.23
N ILE A 316 13.06 18.86 -0.11
CA ILE A 316 13.22 17.64 0.68
C ILE A 316 12.85 16.41 -0.15
N ILE A 317 11.74 16.46 -0.90
CA ILE A 317 11.28 15.32 -1.70
C ILE A 317 12.25 15.04 -2.85
N GLU A 318 12.75 16.07 -3.52
CA GLU A 318 13.78 15.92 -4.56
C GLU A 318 15.05 15.27 -4.00
N GLU A 319 15.51 15.71 -2.82
CA GLU A 319 16.64 15.09 -2.13
C GLU A 319 16.35 13.61 -1.83
N LEU A 320 15.16 13.29 -1.30
CA LEU A 320 14.80 11.91 -0.98
C LEU A 320 14.75 11.01 -2.23
N GLN A 321 14.17 11.50 -3.32
CA GLN A 321 14.07 10.77 -4.59
C GLN A 321 15.46 10.51 -5.19
N LYS A 322 16.35 11.51 -5.13
CA LYS A 322 17.68 11.44 -5.73
C LYS A 322 18.69 10.65 -4.89
N ASN A 323 18.68 10.84 -3.58
CA ASN A 323 19.78 10.41 -2.70
C ASN A 323 19.36 9.39 -1.63
N HIS A 324 18.06 9.16 -1.42
CA HIS A 324 17.52 8.27 -0.39
C HIS A 324 16.54 7.20 -0.94
N PRO A 325 17.00 6.30 -1.84
CA PRO A 325 16.13 5.40 -2.59
C PRO A 325 15.29 4.42 -1.74
N LEU A 326 15.65 4.14 -0.48
CA LEU A 326 14.82 3.32 0.43
C LEU A 326 13.87 4.11 1.31
N THR A 327 14.04 5.41 1.44
CA THR A 327 13.21 6.19 2.35
C THR A 327 11.82 6.30 1.74
N SER A 328 10.84 5.71 2.42
CA SER A 328 9.44 5.95 2.09
C SER A 328 9.07 7.30 2.66
N TYR A 329 8.39 8.12 1.87
CA TYR A 329 7.90 9.40 2.33
C TYR A 329 6.39 9.53 2.22
N THR A 330 5.82 10.44 3.01
CA THR A 330 4.43 10.90 2.85
C THR A 330 4.41 12.40 3.00
N ILE A 331 3.72 13.04 2.07
CA ILE A 331 3.51 14.49 2.05
C ILE A 331 2.28 14.80 2.86
N ILE A 332 2.42 15.70 3.82
CA ILE A 332 1.33 16.26 4.57
C ILE A 332 1.03 17.61 3.95
N THR A 333 -0.19 17.88 3.47
CA THR A 333 -0.45 19.18 2.86
C THR A 333 -1.91 19.62 2.93
N GLY A 334 -2.11 20.94 2.98
CA GLY A 334 -3.41 21.57 2.77
C GLY A 334 -3.73 21.79 1.28
N MET A 335 -2.77 21.58 0.37
CA MET A 335 -2.96 21.79 -1.06
C MET A 335 -3.90 20.76 -1.68
N GLY A 336 -4.65 21.17 -2.71
CA GLY A 336 -5.51 20.29 -3.49
C GLY A 336 -4.72 19.38 -4.42
N ARG A 337 -5.31 18.25 -4.83
CA ARG A 337 -4.66 17.24 -5.69
C ARG A 337 -4.02 17.81 -6.94
N LYS A 338 -4.71 18.75 -7.60
CA LYS A 338 -4.23 19.40 -8.83
C LYS A 338 -2.94 20.20 -8.60
N GLY A 339 -2.84 20.93 -7.48
CA GLY A 339 -1.63 21.69 -7.15
C GLY A 339 -0.44 20.77 -6.86
N ILE A 340 -0.68 19.62 -6.22
CA ILE A 340 0.37 18.64 -5.96
C ILE A 340 0.87 18.03 -7.28
N SER A 341 -0.03 17.59 -8.16
CA SER A 341 0.35 16.99 -9.45
C SER A 341 1.05 17.96 -10.41
N GLU A 342 0.86 19.28 -10.23
CA GLU A 342 1.57 20.30 -11.01
C GLU A 342 2.96 20.60 -10.46
N LEU A 343 3.19 20.37 -9.16
CA LEU A 343 4.47 20.63 -8.50
C LEU A 343 5.39 19.41 -8.46
N LEU A 344 4.81 18.22 -8.37
CA LEU A 344 5.55 16.98 -8.14
C LEU A 344 4.94 15.85 -8.97
N ASP A 345 5.80 15.07 -9.62
CA ASP A 345 5.40 13.84 -10.28
C ASP A 345 5.38 12.67 -9.28
N ILE A 346 4.27 12.55 -8.55
CA ILE A 346 4.12 11.58 -7.47
C ILE A 346 2.74 10.93 -7.48
N GLU A 347 2.70 9.66 -7.07
CA GLU A 347 1.42 8.99 -6.83
C GLU A 347 0.68 9.59 -5.63
N MET A 348 -0.58 9.97 -5.82
CA MET A 348 -1.45 10.55 -4.77
C MET A 348 -1.60 9.70 -3.49
N LYS A 349 -1.23 8.41 -3.53
CA LYS A 349 -1.23 7.53 -2.36
C LYS A 349 -0.21 7.95 -1.28
N PHE A 350 0.79 8.74 -1.65
CA PHE A 350 1.83 9.31 -0.78
C PHE A 350 1.43 10.66 -0.18
N VAL A 351 0.18 11.10 -0.35
CA VAL A 351 -0.31 12.39 0.16
C VAL A 351 -1.34 12.15 1.25
N LEU A 352 -1.14 12.79 2.41
CA LEU A 352 -2.08 12.90 3.51
C LEU A 352 -2.58 14.36 3.61
N SER A 353 -3.89 14.55 3.61
CA SER A 353 -4.43 15.91 3.75
C SER A 353 -4.35 16.39 5.19
N LYS A 354 -3.91 17.64 5.42
CA LYS A 354 -3.93 18.26 6.77
C LYS A 354 -5.33 18.24 7.40
N LYS A 355 -6.40 18.26 6.60
CA LYS A 355 -7.78 18.12 7.10
C LYS A 355 -8.05 16.79 7.80
N GLN A 356 -7.32 15.73 7.41
CA GLN A 356 -7.44 14.40 8.00
C GLN A 356 -6.74 14.32 9.37
N LEU A 357 -5.72 15.16 9.62
CA LEU A 357 -5.03 15.23 10.90
C LEU A 357 -5.91 15.78 12.04
N TYR A 358 -6.89 16.59 11.69
CA TYR A 358 -7.90 17.11 12.63
C TYR A 358 -9.24 16.39 12.56
N SER A 359 -9.31 15.30 11.80
CA SER A 359 -10.54 14.53 11.69
C SER A 359 -10.77 13.69 12.94
N PHE A 360 -12.00 13.23 13.14
CA PHE A 360 -12.33 12.28 14.21
C PHE A 360 -11.53 10.96 14.12
N ASP A 361 -10.92 10.67 12.97
CA ASP A 361 -10.25 9.40 12.65
C ASP A 361 -8.72 9.55 12.45
N THR A 362 -8.08 10.56 13.04
CA THR A 362 -6.64 10.85 12.87
C THR A 362 -5.76 9.61 13.05
N ASP A 363 -5.98 8.80 14.09
CA ASP A 363 -5.17 7.61 14.35
C ASP A 363 -5.33 6.54 13.26
N SER A 364 -6.53 6.37 12.71
CA SER A 364 -6.84 5.43 11.62
C SER A 364 -6.23 5.89 10.29
N GLU A 365 -6.23 7.19 10.03
CA GLU A 365 -5.56 7.79 8.87
C GLU A 365 -4.04 7.63 8.98
N VAL A 366 -3.46 7.88 10.16
CA VAL A 366 -2.05 7.62 10.46
C VAL A 366 -1.72 6.12 10.33
N ASP A 367 -2.60 5.23 10.80
CA ASP A 367 -2.45 3.77 10.66
C ASP A 367 -2.43 3.32 9.19
N THR A 368 -3.33 3.90 8.39
CA THR A 368 -3.42 3.65 6.95
C THR A 368 -2.18 4.16 6.23
N MET A 369 -1.71 5.36 6.59
CA MET A 369 -0.46 5.94 6.09
C MET A 369 0.74 5.04 6.42
N LEU A 370 0.95 4.70 7.69
CA LEU A 370 2.06 3.84 8.12
C LEU A 370 2.05 2.49 7.41
N THR A 371 0.88 1.86 7.26
CA THR A 371 0.75 0.60 6.54
C THR A 371 1.24 0.71 5.10
N ARG A 372 0.92 1.81 4.42
CA ARG A 372 1.39 2.07 3.05
C ARG A 372 2.89 2.32 3.02
N MET A 373 3.42 3.14 3.93
CA MET A 373 4.85 3.41 3.98
C MET A 373 5.65 2.12 4.26
N PHE A 374 5.22 1.27 5.20
CA PHE A 374 5.86 -0.01 5.45
C PHE A 374 5.81 -0.97 4.26
N ALA A 375 4.72 -0.96 3.50
CA ALA A 375 4.62 -1.73 2.27
C ALA A 375 5.59 -1.19 1.20
N ASP A 376 5.75 0.13 1.11
CA ASP A 376 6.67 0.78 0.18
C ASP A 376 8.14 0.49 0.54
N VAL A 377 8.53 0.64 1.82
CA VAL A 377 9.86 0.24 2.30
C VAL A 377 10.14 -1.22 1.91
N LYS A 378 9.22 -2.15 2.21
CA LYS A 378 9.38 -3.57 1.83
C LYS A 378 9.47 -3.78 0.32
N ARG A 379 8.78 -2.98 -0.49
CA ARG A 379 8.82 -3.05 -1.95
C ARG A 379 10.19 -2.58 -2.47
N ARG A 380 10.66 -1.44 -1.98
CA ARG A 380 11.97 -0.88 -2.33
C ARG A 380 13.11 -1.81 -1.86
N GLU A 381 13.04 -2.34 -0.64
CA GLU A 381 13.95 -3.36 -0.12
C GLU A 381 13.99 -4.63 -0.98
N ARG A 382 12.81 -5.14 -1.40
CA ARG A 382 12.74 -6.33 -2.26
C ARG A 382 13.34 -6.08 -3.63
N SER A 383 13.09 -4.91 -4.19
CA SER A 383 13.65 -4.50 -5.47
C SER A 383 15.17 -4.52 -5.33
N ILE A 384 15.73 -3.81 -4.36
CA ILE A 384 17.17 -3.74 -4.11
C ILE A 384 17.77 -5.11 -3.76
N HIS A 385 17.06 -5.96 -3.02
CA HIS A 385 17.50 -7.32 -2.72
C HIS A 385 17.57 -8.21 -3.97
N TYR A 386 16.58 -8.09 -4.85
CA TYR A 386 16.59 -8.77 -6.15
C TYR A 386 17.73 -8.26 -7.04
N LEU A 387 18.07 -6.97 -6.91
CA LEU A 387 19.10 -6.29 -7.68
C LEU A 387 20.53 -6.53 -7.16
N PHE A 388 20.74 -6.66 -5.84
CA PHE A 388 22.07 -6.50 -5.22
C PHE A 388 22.38 -7.42 -4.02
N GLY A 389 21.50 -8.34 -3.58
CA GLY A 389 21.64 -9.04 -2.29
C GLY A 389 21.62 -10.58 -2.28
N PRO A 390 22.33 -11.26 -1.34
CA PRO A 390 22.29 -12.72 -1.17
C PRO A 390 20.97 -13.22 -0.58
N ASN A 391 20.48 -14.34 -1.14
CA ASN A 391 19.14 -14.87 -0.92
C ASN A 391 18.81 -15.15 0.56
N LYS A 392 17.53 -14.95 0.92
CA LYS A 392 16.95 -14.86 2.27
C LYS A 392 17.29 -15.96 3.29
N THR A 393 17.81 -17.11 2.86
CA THR A 393 17.88 -18.32 3.69
C THR A 393 19.21 -18.54 4.41
N ILE A 394 20.31 -17.90 3.99
CA ILE A 394 21.66 -18.29 4.45
C ILE A 394 22.30 -17.24 5.35
N TYR A 395 22.08 -15.94 5.10
CA TYR A 395 22.49 -14.85 5.99
C TYR A 395 21.29 -14.24 6.71
N LYS A 396 21.02 -14.67 7.95
CA LYS A 396 20.10 -13.97 8.87
C LYS A 396 20.76 -12.70 9.45
N TRP A 397 21.49 -11.95 8.63
CA TRP A 397 22.09 -10.68 9.03
C TRP A 397 21.04 -9.57 8.88
N ARG A 398 20.44 -9.15 10.00
CA ARG A 398 19.41 -8.08 10.01
C ARG A 398 19.96 -6.75 9.49
N MET A 399 21.25 -6.46 9.69
CA MET A 399 21.89 -5.19 9.31
C MET A 399 22.51 -5.19 7.91
N PHE A 400 22.81 -6.37 7.33
CA PHE A 400 23.39 -6.44 5.98
C PHE A 400 22.42 -5.95 4.89
N LYS A 401 21.12 -6.08 5.12
CA LYS A 401 20.06 -5.58 4.21
C LYS A 401 19.92 -4.07 4.19
N ALA A 402 20.18 -3.40 5.31
CA ALA A 402 20.12 -1.94 5.42
C ALA A 402 21.45 -1.29 4.99
N ASN A 403 22.58 -1.95 5.26
CA ASN A 403 23.89 -1.36 5.05
C ASN A 403 24.44 -1.56 3.63
N LEU A 404 24.12 -2.66 2.95
CA LEU A 404 24.38 -2.77 1.50
C LEU A 404 23.58 -1.76 0.70
N HIS A 405 22.37 -1.48 1.18
CA HIS A 405 21.49 -0.52 0.59
C HIS A 405 22.04 0.92 0.72
N ALA A 406 22.65 1.26 1.85
CA ALA A 406 23.15 2.61 2.11
C ALA A 406 24.32 3.04 1.22
N LEU A 407 24.97 2.10 0.51
CA LEU A 407 26.13 2.36 -0.34
C LEU A 407 25.78 2.96 -1.71
N GLY A 408 24.56 2.74 -2.22
CA GLY A 408 24.12 3.25 -3.52
C GLY A 408 24.62 2.45 -4.74
N LYS A 409 24.00 2.71 -5.91
CA LYS A 409 24.25 1.99 -7.19
C LYS A 409 25.73 2.05 -7.61
N ASP A 410 26.31 3.25 -7.57
CA ASP A 410 27.70 3.48 -8.02
C ASP A 410 28.70 2.70 -7.18
N ARG A 411 28.52 2.70 -5.85
CA ARG A 411 29.42 1.98 -4.95
C ARG A 411 29.34 0.48 -5.15
N TYR A 412 28.16 -0.07 -5.40
CA TYR A 412 28.02 -1.49 -5.71
C TYR A 412 28.77 -1.87 -7.00
N SER A 413 28.66 -1.06 -8.05
CA SER A 413 29.40 -1.27 -9.30
C SER A 413 30.92 -1.24 -9.06
N GLU A 414 31.41 -0.32 -8.23
CA GLU A 414 32.81 -0.31 -7.80
C GLU A 414 33.21 -1.60 -7.06
N GLN A 415 32.38 -2.06 -6.13
CA GLN A 415 32.65 -3.30 -5.37
C GLN A 415 32.71 -4.53 -6.28
N VAL A 416 31.80 -4.61 -7.27
CA VAL A 416 31.81 -5.64 -8.31
C VAL A 416 33.10 -5.60 -9.11
N ALA A 417 33.51 -4.41 -9.58
CA ALA A 417 34.77 -4.25 -10.32
C ALA A 417 36.00 -4.63 -9.48
N ILE A 418 36.01 -4.30 -8.18
CA ILE A 418 37.07 -4.72 -7.26
C ILE A 418 37.07 -6.25 -7.10
N ALA A 419 35.91 -6.87 -6.94
CA ALA A 419 35.79 -8.32 -6.85
C ALA A 419 36.27 -9.03 -8.12
N ASP A 420 35.99 -8.47 -9.31
CA ASP A 420 36.50 -8.97 -10.59
C ASP A 420 38.02 -8.82 -10.72
N ARG A 421 38.57 -7.68 -10.31
CA ARG A 421 40.02 -7.50 -10.23
C ARG A 421 40.65 -8.54 -9.31
N ASN A 422 40.05 -8.78 -8.15
CA ASN A 422 40.54 -9.77 -7.20
C ASN A 422 40.46 -11.20 -7.76
N LEU A 423 39.39 -11.56 -8.48
CA LEU A 423 39.30 -12.83 -9.18
C LEU A 423 40.45 -12.99 -10.19
N ARG A 424 40.75 -11.97 -10.99
CA ARG A 424 41.87 -12.01 -11.96
C ARG A 424 43.22 -12.20 -11.27
N LEU A 425 43.45 -11.47 -10.18
CA LEU A 425 44.65 -11.64 -9.36
C LEU A 425 44.73 -13.07 -8.78
N PHE A 426 43.60 -13.65 -8.36
CA PHE A 426 43.55 -15.04 -7.89
C PHE A 426 43.92 -16.03 -9.00
N ILE A 427 43.33 -15.89 -10.20
CA ILE A 427 43.62 -16.73 -11.36
C ILE A 427 45.11 -16.68 -11.72
N ASN A 428 45.73 -15.51 -11.62
CA ASN A 428 47.15 -15.28 -11.90
C ASN A 428 48.09 -15.66 -10.73
N LYS A 429 47.55 -16.09 -9.58
CA LYS A 429 48.30 -16.36 -8.33
C LYS A 429 49.04 -15.13 -7.77
N GLU A 430 48.47 -13.94 -7.97
CA GLU A 430 49.00 -12.65 -7.53
C GLU A 430 48.20 -12.03 -6.38
N LEU A 431 47.06 -12.62 -6.02
CA LEU A 431 46.24 -12.15 -4.92
C LEU A 431 46.99 -12.38 -3.58
N LYS A 432 47.17 -11.30 -2.81
CA LYS A 432 47.87 -11.33 -1.50
C LYS A 432 46.96 -10.98 -0.34
N GLN A 433 45.67 -10.74 -0.61
CA GLN A 433 44.72 -10.26 0.37
C GLN A 433 44.11 -11.42 1.16
N THR A 434 44.10 -11.30 2.50
CA THR A 434 43.39 -12.23 3.38
C THR A 434 41.93 -11.81 3.50
N PHE A 435 41.00 -12.73 3.24
CA PHE A 435 39.57 -12.48 3.33
C PHE A 435 39.03 -13.01 4.66
N SER A 436 38.72 -12.12 5.60
CA SER A 436 38.02 -12.49 6.83
C SER A 436 36.53 -12.17 6.72
N ILE A 437 35.68 -13.16 7.01
CA ILE A 437 34.24 -12.95 7.19
C ILE A 437 33.96 -12.92 8.70
N PRO A 438 33.60 -11.77 9.29
CA PRO A 438 33.33 -11.65 10.72
C PRO A 438 32.14 -12.54 11.13
N THR A 439 32.14 -12.95 12.40
CA THR A 439 31.03 -13.71 13.00
C THR A 439 29.93 -12.78 13.50
N GLN A 440 28.70 -13.29 13.59
CA GLN A 440 27.52 -12.55 14.04
C GLN A 440 27.67 -11.86 15.43
N ARG A 441 28.61 -12.31 16.29
CA ARG A 441 28.87 -11.71 17.60
C ARG A 441 29.88 -10.55 17.57
N GLN A 442 30.61 -10.38 16.48
CA GLN A 442 31.60 -9.31 16.31
C GLN A 442 30.98 -8.02 15.73
N GLU A 443 29.65 -8.00 15.53
CA GLU A 443 28.94 -7.06 14.65
C GLU A 443 28.25 -5.87 15.34
N ASP A 444 28.09 -5.87 16.68
CA ASP A 444 27.35 -4.81 17.37
C ASP A 444 28.02 -3.41 17.30
N ASN A 445 29.22 -3.30 16.70
CA ASN A 445 30.05 -2.08 16.64
C ASN A 445 30.63 -1.74 15.24
N PHE A 446 30.10 -2.24 14.12
CA PHE A 446 30.68 -1.96 12.80
C PHE A 446 30.28 -0.59 12.22
N ASP A 447 31.24 0.09 11.61
CA ASP A 447 31.03 1.29 10.77
C ASP A 447 30.76 0.92 9.30
N MET A 448 30.30 1.90 8.50
CA MET A 448 29.98 1.72 7.07
C MET A 448 31.17 1.23 6.23
N THR A 449 32.38 1.68 6.56
CA THR A 449 33.63 1.27 5.90
C THR A 449 33.90 -0.22 6.08
N THR A 450 33.58 -0.76 7.25
CA THR A 450 33.76 -2.19 7.53
C THR A 450 32.74 -3.03 6.78
N ILE A 451 31.51 -2.55 6.61
CA ILE A 451 30.46 -3.24 5.85
C ILE A 451 30.80 -3.31 4.36
N ASP A 452 31.28 -2.21 3.77
CA ASP A 452 31.73 -2.14 2.39
C ASP A 452 32.83 -3.17 2.07
N ASN A 453 33.85 -3.25 2.94
CA ASN A 453 34.92 -4.25 2.83
C ASN A 453 34.42 -5.69 3.00
N VAL A 454 33.53 -5.95 3.95
CA VAL A 454 32.93 -7.28 4.14
C VAL A 454 32.17 -7.71 2.89
N HIS A 455 31.47 -6.78 2.24
CA HIS A 455 30.76 -7.09 1.00
C HIS A 455 31.68 -7.41 -0.16
N ILE A 456 32.73 -6.59 -0.40
CA ILE A 456 33.77 -6.87 -1.41
C ILE A 456 34.37 -8.25 -1.19
N ASN A 457 34.66 -8.60 0.07
CA ASN A 457 35.23 -9.90 0.43
C ASN A 457 34.27 -11.04 0.08
N ILE A 458 32.97 -10.91 0.39
CA ILE A 458 31.96 -11.92 0.07
C ILE A 458 31.81 -12.08 -1.45
N LEU A 459 31.70 -10.97 -2.20
CA LEU A 459 31.62 -10.99 -3.66
C LEU A 459 32.84 -11.67 -4.28
N THR A 460 34.05 -11.30 -3.83
CA THR A 460 35.31 -11.88 -4.28
C THR A 460 35.32 -13.40 -4.07
N LEU A 461 34.97 -13.85 -2.85
CA LEU A 461 34.95 -15.27 -2.51
C LEU A 461 33.95 -16.04 -3.37
N ARG A 462 32.73 -15.52 -3.57
CA ARG A 462 31.72 -16.14 -4.46
C ARG A 462 32.27 -16.33 -5.87
N ARG A 463 32.88 -15.30 -6.45
CA ARG A 463 33.47 -15.37 -7.78
C ARG A 463 34.59 -16.40 -7.88
N ILE A 464 35.47 -16.47 -6.88
CA ILE A 464 36.52 -17.49 -6.79
C ILE A 464 35.93 -18.91 -6.71
N TYR A 465 34.92 -19.13 -5.86
CA TYR A 465 34.26 -20.42 -5.73
C TYR A 465 33.54 -20.85 -7.01
N LEU A 466 32.89 -19.91 -7.71
CA LEU A 466 32.29 -20.15 -9.02
C LEU A 466 33.36 -20.59 -10.02
N TRP A 467 34.47 -19.87 -10.13
CA TRP A 467 35.57 -20.21 -11.04
C TRP A 467 36.16 -21.60 -10.73
N LEU A 468 36.38 -21.91 -9.46
CA LEU A 468 36.86 -23.23 -9.02
C LEU A 468 35.87 -24.36 -9.35
N ALA A 469 34.56 -24.11 -9.19
CA ALA A 469 33.53 -25.07 -9.57
C ALA A 469 33.53 -25.32 -11.10
N LEU A 470 33.70 -24.26 -11.91
CA LEU A 470 33.76 -24.36 -13.37
C LEU A 470 34.99 -25.15 -13.83
N LYS A 471 36.17 -24.88 -13.24
CA LYS A 471 37.40 -25.66 -13.45
C LYS A 471 37.20 -27.17 -13.23
N ASN A 472 36.31 -27.51 -12.29
CA ASN A 472 35.97 -28.88 -11.95
C ASN A 472 34.66 -29.36 -12.60
N LYS A 473 34.34 -28.86 -13.80
CA LYS A 473 33.16 -29.27 -14.60
C LYS A 473 31.83 -29.05 -13.86
N ASN A 474 31.69 -27.87 -13.26
CA ASN A 474 30.55 -27.48 -12.45
C ASN A 474 30.31 -28.43 -11.25
N ARG A 475 31.39 -28.90 -10.63
CA ARG A 475 31.35 -29.73 -9.43
C ARG A 475 32.29 -29.14 -8.41
N LEU A 476 31.85 -29.19 -7.16
CA LEU A 476 32.64 -28.86 -6.01
C LEU A 476 32.62 -30.10 -5.11
N PHE A 477 33.81 -30.67 -4.87
CA PHE A 477 33.97 -31.88 -4.08
C PHE A 477 34.20 -31.48 -2.63
N LEU A 478 33.32 -31.90 -1.72
CA LEU A 478 33.33 -31.56 -0.30
C LEU A 478 33.57 -32.80 0.56
N SER A 479 34.65 -33.54 0.30
CA SER A 479 35.19 -34.47 1.31
C SER A 479 36.27 -33.77 2.13
N ASN A 480 36.47 -34.20 3.39
CA ASN A 480 37.58 -33.72 4.22
C ASN A 480 38.96 -34.01 3.59
N ALA A 481 39.07 -35.00 2.70
CA ALA A 481 40.34 -35.38 2.06
C ALA A 481 40.65 -34.55 0.80
N GLU A 482 39.62 -34.15 0.03
CA GLU A 482 39.77 -33.32 -1.17
C GLU A 482 39.61 -31.82 -0.88
N GLN A 483 39.03 -31.44 0.27
CA GLN A 483 39.12 -30.07 0.82
C GLN A 483 40.56 -29.58 0.85
N GLY A 484 41.53 -30.46 1.13
CA GLY A 484 42.95 -30.12 1.16
C GLY A 484 43.48 -29.58 -0.16
N GLU A 485 43.01 -30.04 -1.33
CA GLU A 485 43.45 -29.49 -2.61
C GLU A 485 42.90 -28.06 -2.83
N TYR A 486 41.66 -27.81 -2.43
CA TYR A 486 41.05 -26.47 -2.48
C TYR A 486 41.67 -25.53 -1.45
N GLU A 487 41.87 -26.00 -0.22
CA GLU A 487 42.61 -25.30 0.83
C GLU A 487 44.00 -24.95 0.33
N ASN A 488 44.72 -25.88 -0.30
CA ASN A 488 46.04 -25.61 -0.86
C ASN A 488 45.99 -24.55 -1.97
N VAL A 489 45.05 -24.62 -2.91
CA VAL A 489 44.91 -23.61 -3.97
C VAL A 489 44.59 -22.22 -3.40
N LEU A 490 43.74 -22.14 -2.37
CA LEU A 490 43.37 -20.90 -1.71
C LEU A 490 44.51 -20.38 -0.81
N ASN A 491 45.18 -21.25 -0.07
CA ASN A 491 46.33 -20.96 0.79
C ASN A 491 47.55 -20.52 -0.02
N ASP A 492 47.82 -21.16 -1.16
CA ASP A 492 48.87 -20.78 -2.12
C ASP A 492 48.63 -19.35 -2.66
N CYS A 493 47.37 -18.91 -2.65
CA CYS A 493 46.95 -17.56 -3.03
C CYS A 493 46.70 -16.65 -1.80
N GLY A 494 47.16 -17.03 -0.60
CA GLY A 494 47.04 -16.23 0.63
C GLY A 494 45.63 -16.06 1.19
N ILE A 495 44.67 -16.89 0.77
CA ILE A 495 43.27 -16.85 1.21
C ILE A 495 43.07 -17.82 2.39
N ASP A 496 43.09 -17.30 3.61
CA ASP A 496 42.67 -18.04 4.81
C ASP A 496 41.14 -18.01 4.91
N CYS A 497 40.48 -19.10 4.49
CA CYS A 497 39.04 -19.21 4.60
C CYS A 497 38.63 -20.59 5.14
N ASN A 498 37.64 -20.59 6.04
CA ASN A 498 37.12 -21.83 6.62
C ASN A 498 36.18 -22.52 5.62
N LEU A 499 36.64 -23.57 4.93
CA LEU A 499 35.89 -24.28 3.88
C LEU A 499 34.61 -24.98 4.37
N SER A 500 34.48 -25.27 5.68
CA SER A 500 33.20 -25.74 6.25
C SER A 500 32.06 -24.71 6.06
N ARG A 501 32.42 -23.48 5.69
CA ARG A 501 31.53 -22.35 5.44
C ARG A 501 31.38 -22.01 3.95
N ILE A 502 31.72 -22.88 2.99
CA ILE A 502 31.41 -22.61 1.56
C ILE A 502 29.91 -22.30 1.36
N ASN A 503 29.04 -23.00 2.09
CA ASN A 503 27.60 -22.68 2.15
C ASN A 503 27.30 -21.29 2.68
N SER A 504 28.16 -20.70 3.52
CA SER A 504 27.94 -19.35 4.01
C SER A 504 28.05 -18.34 2.88
N THR A 505 28.91 -18.49 1.87
CA THR A 505 29.05 -17.52 0.77
C THR A 505 27.78 -17.27 -0.06
N GLY A 506 26.73 -18.05 0.16
CA GLY A 506 25.42 -17.87 -0.45
C GLY A 506 25.33 -18.38 -1.89
N LEU A 507 26.36 -19.05 -2.41
CA LEU A 507 26.25 -19.80 -3.66
C LEU A 507 25.37 -21.02 -3.44
N HIS A 508 24.43 -21.26 -4.36
CA HIS A 508 23.51 -22.38 -4.26
C HIS A 508 24.13 -23.61 -4.89
N PHE A 509 24.10 -24.73 -4.15
CA PHE A 509 24.57 -26.01 -4.64
C PHE A 509 23.50 -27.08 -4.49
N LYS A 510 23.42 -27.99 -5.46
CA LYS A 510 22.63 -29.22 -5.43
C LYS A 510 23.57 -30.39 -5.12
N THR A 511 23.26 -31.18 -4.10
CA THR A 511 23.98 -32.42 -3.82
C THR A 511 23.62 -33.44 -4.90
N ILE A 512 24.60 -33.91 -5.67
CA ILE A 512 24.36 -34.82 -6.80
C ILE A 512 24.69 -36.26 -6.43
N LYS A 513 25.73 -36.47 -5.62
CA LYS A 513 26.24 -37.80 -5.30
C LYS A 513 26.97 -37.78 -3.98
N THR A 514 26.76 -38.83 -3.19
CA THR A 514 27.60 -39.14 -2.03
C THR A 514 28.31 -40.46 -2.33
N GLU A 515 29.63 -40.42 -2.54
CA GLU A 515 30.44 -41.63 -2.74
C GLU A 515 31.54 -41.68 -1.68
N ARG A 516 31.60 -42.77 -0.90
CA ARG A 516 32.69 -43.03 0.07
C ARG A 516 32.99 -41.81 0.96
N ASP A 517 31.95 -41.23 1.58
CA ASP A 517 32.01 -40.04 2.44
C ASP A 517 32.44 -38.72 1.74
N VAL A 518 32.47 -38.69 0.41
CA VAL A 518 32.63 -37.48 -0.39
C VAL A 518 31.27 -36.97 -0.84
N GLU A 519 30.86 -35.80 -0.34
CA GLU A 519 29.68 -35.10 -0.86
C GLU A 519 30.07 -34.31 -2.12
N CYS A 520 29.59 -34.75 -3.29
CA CYS A 520 29.74 -34.02 -4.53
C CYS A 520 28.55 -33.08 -4.72
N ARG A 521 28.85 -31.79 -4.71
CA ARG A 521 27.88 -30.72 -4.93
C ARG A 521 28.09 -30.10 -6.30
N GLN A 522 27.01 -29.86 -7.03
CA GLN A 522 27.03 -29.09 -8.27
C GLN A 522 26.46 -27.72 -8.02
N LEU A 523 27.11 -26.70 -8.58
CA LEU A 523 26.58 -25.35 -8.50
C LEU A 523 25.26 -25.29 -9.26
N ASP A 524 24.27 -24.71 -8.59
CA ASP A 524 22.97 -24.44 -9.18
C ASP A 524 23.10 -23.17 -10.04
N LEU A 525 23.43 -23.37 -11.32
CA LEU A 525 23.54 -22.30 -12.30
C LEU A 525 22.22 -21.52 -12.46
N ASP A 526 21.11 -22.08 -11.98
CA ASP A 526 19.77 -21.45 -11.96
C ASP A 526 19.64 -20.33 -10.93
N LYS A 527 20.62 -20.20 -10.03
CA LYS A 527 20.60 -19.31 -8.88
C LYS A 527 21.78 -18.33 -8.85
N LEU A 528 22.53 -18.27 -9.95
CA LEU A 528 23.62 -17.31 -10.11
C LEU A 528 23.07 -15.92 -10.37
N TRP A 529 23.86 -14.94 -9.94
CA TRP A 529 23.59 -13.55 -10.26
C TRP A 529 24.00 -13.20 -11.68
N PRO A 530 23.45 -12.12 -12.26
CA PRO A 530 23.78 -11.70 -13.62
C PRO A 530 25.28 -11.47 -13.82
N HIS A 531 25.92 -10.72 -12.94
CA HIS A 531 27.36 -10.46 -12.99
C HIS A 531 28.24 -11.69 -12.70
N GLU A 532 27.67 -12.75 -12.11
CA GLU A 532 28.32 -14.06 -11.95
C GLU A 532 28.19 -14.89 -13.23
N SER A 533 27.14 -14.68 -14.02
CA SER A 533 26.92 -15.37 -15.30
C SER A 533 27.99 -14.98 -16.33
N VAL A 534 28.49 -13.74 -16.27
CA VAL A 534 29.63 -13.28 -17.10
C VAL A 534 30.86 -14.17 -16.93
N ILE A 535 31.16 -14.63 -15.71
CA ILE A 535 32.31 -15.53 -15.45
C ILE A 535 32.13 -16.87 -16.18
N ILE A 536 30.89 -17.34 -16.30
CA ILE A 536 30.58 -18.57 -17.05
C ILE A 536 30.79 -18.37 -18.54
N ASP A 537 30.38 -17.23 -19.06
CA ASP A 537 30.54 -16.88 -20.47
C ASP A 537 32.02 -16.77 -20.83
N GLU A 538 32.82 -16.04 -20.03
CA GLU A 538 34.28 -15.96 -20.18
C GLU A 538 34.94 -17.35 -20.13
N TRP A 539 34.52 -18.20 -19.18
CA TRP A 539 35.02 -19.56 -19.06
C TRP A 539 34.74 -20.39 -20.32
N ASN A 540 33.51 -20.31 -20.83
CA ASN A 540 33.05 -21.03 -22.01
C ASN A 540 33.77 -20.58 -23.30
N GLU A 541 34.05 -19.28 -23.43
CA GLU A 541 34.86 -18.74 -24.54
C GLU A 541 36.28 -19.31 -24.52
N GLN A 542 36.90 -19.39 -23.35
CA GLN A 542 38.30 -19.83 -23.20
C GLN A 542 38.49 -21.35 -23.32
N HIS A 543 37.55 -22.16 -22.84
CA HIS A 543 37.71 -23.61 -22.69
C HIS A 543 36.83 -24.44 -23.63
N GLY A 544 36.15 -23.78 -24.57
CA GLY A 544 35.17 -24.40 -25.48
C GLY A 544 33.86 -24.76 -24.78
N LYS A 545 32.82 -25.06 -25.57
CA LYS A 545 31.43 -25.29 -25.12
C LYS A 545 31.20 -26.59 -24.30
N VAL A 546 32.10 -26.95 -23.37
CA VAL A 546 32.05 -28.21 -22.60
C VAL A 546 30.92 -28.24 -21.55
N LEU A 547 30.52 -27.07 -21.03
CA LEU A 547 29.41 -26.92 -20.07
C LEU A 547 28.10 -26.46 -20.73
N LEU A 548 28.16 -26.01 -21.98
CA LEU A 548 27.14 -25.19 -22.65
C LEU A 548 25.91 -25.96 -23.14
N ASP A 549 25.97 -27.28 -23.28
CA ASP A 549 24.78 -28.04 -23.69
C ASP A 549 23.67 -28.08 -22.63
N LYS A 550 23.94 -27.65 -21.38
CA LYS A 550 22.91 -27.41 -20.34
C LYS A 550 22.64 -25.92 -20.03
N LEU A 551 23.48 -25.01 -20.52
CA LEU A 551 23.29 -23.55 -20.36
C LEU A 551 22.42 -22.95 -21.48
N LYS A 552 22.10 -23.71 -22.52
CA LYS A 552 21.08 -23.38 -23.52
C LYS A 552 19.69 -23.09 -22.91
N ASP A 553 19.47 -23.47 -21.65
CA ASP A 553 18.22 -23.23 -20.88
C ASP A 553 18.31 -21.97 -19.96
N ILE A 554 19.36 -21.13 -20.08
CA ILE A 554 19.45 -19.83 -19.39
C ILE A 554 19.15 -18.73 -20.41
N THR A 555 17.96 -18.76 -20.98
CA THR A 555 17.51 -17.71 -21.89
C THR A 555 16.86 -16.60 -21.08
N VAL A 556 17.12 -15.34 -21.47
CA VAL A 556 16.46 -14.17 -20.88
C VAL A 556 14.94 -14.31 -21.00
N SER A 557 14.47 -14.90 -22.11
CA SER A 557 13.05 -15.16 -22.36
C SER A 557 12.39 -16.08 -21.33
N GLU A 558 13.09 -17.10 -20.83
CA GLU A 558 12.55 -18.05 -19.85
C GLU A 558 12.70 -17.55 -18.40
N ARG A 559 13.82 -16.92 -18.06
CA ARG A 559 14.12 -16.53 -16.68
C ARG A 559 13.68 -15.13 -16.31
N HIS A 560 13.68 -14.24 -17.30
CA HIS A 560 13.31 -12.84 -17.14
C HIS A 560 12.33 -12.44 -18.26
N PRO A 561 11.15 -13.10 -18.35
CA PRO A 561 10.19 -12.87 -19.42
C PRO A 561 9.72 -11.41 -19.47
N ALA A 562 9.71 -10.72 -18.33
CA ALA A 562 9.40 -9.29 -18.28
C ALA A 562 10.46 -8.46 -19.03
N LEU A 563 11.75 -8.75 -18.81
CA LEU A 563 12.87 -8.06 -19.46
C LEU A 563 12.86 -8.33 -20.96
N PHE A 564 12.63 -9.58 -21.34
CA PHE A 564 12.49 -9.97 -22.74
C PHE A 564 11.31 -9.27 -23.43
N ASN A 565 10.14 -9.25 -22.80
CA ASN A 565 8.96 -8.57 -23.35
C ASN A 565 9.15 -7.05 -23.43
N PHE A 566 9.85 -6.46 -22.47
CA PHE A 566 10.19 -5.04 -22.46
C PHE A 566 11.06 -4.68 -23.67
N ILE A 567 12.17 -5.39 -23.87
CA ILE A 567 13.07 -5.14 -25.00
C ILE A 567 12.35 -5.38 -26.35
N LYS A 568 11.49 -6.41 -26.43
CA LYS A 568 10.63 -6.67 -27.61
C LYS A 568 9.57 -5.60 -27.86
N THR A 569 9.21 -4.79 -26.87
CA THR A 569 8.23 -3.70 -27.04
C THR A 569 8.80 -2.57 -27.89
N TYR A 570 10.10 -2.30 -27.78
CA TYR A 570 10.77 -1.20 -28.48
C TYR A 570 11.49 -1.63 -29.74
N PHE A 571 11.95 -2.89 -29.79
CA PHE A 571 12.73 -3.41 -30.90
C PHE A 571 11.96 -4.57 -31.56
N ASP A 572 11.28 -4.29 -32.69
CA ASP A 572 10.60 -5.30 -33.51
C ASP A 572 11.61 -5.98 -34.44
N TYR A 573 12.14 -7.12 -34.01
CA TYR A 573 13.26 -7.78 -34.68
C TYR A 573 12.87 -8.43 -36.01
N LYS A 574 13.61 -8.12 -37.08
CA LYS A 574 13.61 -8.92 -38.32
C LYS A 574 15.00 -9.53 -38.53
N GLU A 575 15.05 -10.73 -39.11
CA GLU A 575 16.30 -11.47 -39.37
C GLU A 575 17.36 -10.64 -40.13
N LYS A 576 16.92 -9.68 -40.94
CA LYS A 576 17.78 -8.75 -41.68
C LYS A 576 18.54 -7.77 -40.78
N ASP A 577 18.00 -7.44 -39.60
CA ASP A 577 18.56 -6.42 -38.71
C ASP A 577 19.81 -6.95 -38.00
N PHE A 578 19.82 -8.24 -37.60
CA PHE A 578 21.01 -8.90 -37.04
C PHE A 578 22.17 -9.04 -38.03
N LYS A 579 21.84 -9.27 -39.31
CA LYS A 579 22.85 -9.36 -40.39
C LYS A 579 23.50 -8.00 -40.66
N LEU A 580 22.79 -6.89 -40.46
CA LEU A 580 23.32 -5.54 -40.61
C LEU A 580 24.29 -5.17 -39.47
N CYS A 581 24.05 -5.67 -38.25
CA CYS A 581 24.88 -5.42 -37.08
C CYS A 581 26.13 -6.31 -36.98
N ASN A 582 26.35 -7.23 -37.94
CA ASN A 582 27.45 -8.21 -37.93
C ASN A 582 27.48 -9.09 -36.65
N LEU A 583 26.33 -9.23 -35.99
CA LEU A 583 26.18 -9.99 -34.74
C LEU A 583 25.90 -11.45 -35.08
N ILE A 584 26.75 -12.37 -34.61
CA ILE A 584 26.55 -13.83 -34.72
C ILE A 584 25.65 -14.29 -33.56
N ILE A 585 24.46 -13.68 -33.43
CA ILE A 585 23.47 -14.02 -32.40
C ILE A 585 22.48 -15.04 -32.97
N PRO A 586 21.98 -16.02 -32.19
CA PRO A 586 20.94 -16.93 -32.65
C PRO A 586 19.73 -16.16 -33.21
N ILE A 587 19.30 -16.54 -34.42
CA ILE A 587 18.15 -15.95 -35.15
C ILE A 587 16.85 -16.03 -34.32
N ASP A 588 16.78 -17.01 -33.42
CA ASP A 588 15.68 -17.14 -32.48
C ASP A 588 15.94 -16.33 -31.21
N SER A 589 15.28 -15.17 -31.13
CA SER A 589 15.27 -14.29 -29.95
C SER A 589 14.90 -14.99 -28.63
N SER A 590 14.22 -16.14 -28.67
CA SER A 590 13.94 -16.92 -27.47
C SER A 590 15.17 -17.60 -26.85
N ILE A 591 16.32 -17.59 -27.55
CA ILE A 591 17.57 -18.27 -27.14
C ILE A 591 18.60 -17.29 -26.54
N TRP A 592 18.31 -16.00 -26.47
CA TRP A 592 19.28 -15.00 -26.01
C TRP A 592 19.70 -15.23 -24.56
N ASN A 593 21.00 -15.28 -24.31
CA ASN A 593 21.56 -15.12 -22.98
C ASN A 593 21.76 -13.62 -22.66
N PHE A 594 22.19 -13.30 -21.44
CA PHE A 594 22.41 -11.90 -21.03
C PHE A 594 23.52 -11.21 -21.85
N LYS A 595 24.59 -11.91 -22.20
CA LYS A 595 25.66 -11.38 -23.05
C LYS A 595 25.18 -11.03 -24.45
N ASP A 596 24.39 -11.90 -25.09
CA ASP A 596 23.79 -11.65 -26.40
C ASP A 596 22.90 -10.38 -26.38
N LEU A 597 22.11 -10.24 -25.30
CA LEU A 597 21.28 -9.05 -25.09
C LEU A 597 22.12 -7.79 -24.86
N GLY A 598 23.22 -7.90 -24.09
CA GLY A 598 24.16 -6.82 -23.83
C GLY A 598 24.85 -6.31 -25.08
N ASP A 599 25.47 -7.23 -25.83
CA ASP A 599 26.15 -6.94 -27.09
C ASP A 599 25.19 -6.28 -28.11
N PHE A 600 23.94 -6.76 -28.16
CA PHE A 600 22.90 -6.16 -28.99
C PHE A 600 22.56 -4.72 -28.58
N LEU A 601 22.24 -4.49 -27.31
CA LEU A 601 21.82 -3.16 -26.84
C LEU A 601 22.95 -2.14 -26.92
N ILE A 602 24.19 -2.53 -26.61
CA ILE A 602 25.39 -1.69 -26.83
C ILE A 602 25.46 -1.30 -28.30
N HIS A 603 25.32 -2.25 -29.23
CA HIS A 603 25.39 -1.94 -30.64
C HIS A 603 24.30 -0.96 -31.09
N VAL A 604 23.07 -1.15 -30.61
CA VAL A 604 21.94 -0.24 -30.89
C VAL A 604 22.24 1.18 -30.41
N PHE A 605 22.75 1.34 -29.20
CA PHE A 605 23.05 2.66 -28.62
C PHE A 605 24.27 3.30 -29.25
N GLN A 606 25.29 2.51 -29.59
CA GLN A 606 26.45 2.99 -30.31
C GLN A 606 26.06 3.47 -31.72
N ASP A 607 25.25 2.73 -32.47
CA ASP A 607 24.76 3.17 -33.79
C ASP A 607 23.93 4.45 -33.69
N TYR A 608 23.05 4.55 -32.69
CA TYR A 608 22.31 5.78 -32.42
C TYR A 608 23.24 6.95 -32.12
N THR A 609 24.27 6.74 -31.30
CA THR A 609 25.22 7.80 -30.91
C THR A 609 26.07 8.24 -32.10
N ASP A 610 26.58 7.29 -32.88
CA ASP A 610 27.49 7.55 -33.99
C ASP A 610 26.76 8.11 -35.23
N ASN A 611 25.51 7.65 -35.48
CA ASN A 611 24.76 7.94 -36.70
C ASN A 611 23.42 8.68 -36.48
N LYS A 612 23.05 9.04 -35.26
CA LYS A 612 21.82 9.75 -34.82
C LYS A 612 20.67 9.71 -35.82
N LYS A 613 20.48 10.74 -36.64
CA LYS A 613 19.35 10.87 -37.60
C LYS A 613 19.32 9.82 -38.71
N ASN A 614 20.44 9.16 -38.96
CA ASN A 614 20.60 8.09 -39.94
C ASN A 614 20.68 6.70 -39.28
N SER A 615 20.63 6.61 -37.95
CA SER A 615 20.61 5.33 -37.24
C SER A 615 19.38 4.53 -37.66
N PHE A 616 19.59 3.23 -37.90
CA PHE A 616 18.50 2.32 -38.19
C PHE A 616 17.53 2.19 -37.00
N HIS A 617 18.01 2.50 -35.79
CA HIS A 617 17.27 2.39 -34.54
C HIS A 617 16.76 3.74 -34.01
N TYR A 618 16.87 4.82 -34.79
CA TYR A 618 16.54 6.18 -34.34
C TYR A 618 15.16 6.29 -33.68
N GLU A 619 14.10 5.84 -34.37
CA GLU A 619 12.73 5.93 -33.86
C GLU A 619 12.51 5.07 -32.61
N ASN A 620 13.13 3.88 -32.56
CA ASN A 620 12.99 2.94 -31.45
C ASN A 620 13.70 3.45 -30.19
N VAL A 621 14.93 3.96 -30.33
CA VAL A 621 15.70 4.54 -29.22
C VAL A 621 15.04 5.81 -28.72
N GLN A 622 14.52 6.66 -29.62
CA GLN A 622 13.73 7.84 -29.24
C GLN A 622 12.45 7.46 -28.47
N ALA A 623 11.67 6.50 -28.98
CA ALA A 623 10.46 6.05 -28.32
C ALA A 623 10.74 5.46 -26.93
N MET A 624 11.82 4.69 -26.81
CA MET A 624 12.24 4.07 -25.55
C MET A 624 12.82 5.09 -24.56
N TYR A 625 13.62 6.04 -25.03
CA TYR A 625 14.18 7.08 -24.16
C TYR A 625 13.11 8.03 -23.64
N ASN A 626 12.09 8.34 -24.45
CA ASN A 626 11.01 9.24 -24.07
C ASN A 626 9.90 8.55 -23.24
N ASP A 627 9.95 7.23 -23.06
CA ASP A 627 9.04 6.49 -22.18
C ASP A 627 9.63 6.43 -20.75
N GLU A 628 8.99 7.11 -19.81
CA GLU A 628 9.38 7.15 -18.40
C GLU A 628 9.34 5.77 -17.73
N PHE A 629 8.42 4.89 -18.15
CA PHE A 629 8.40 3.50 -17.72
C PHE A 629 9.62 2.77 -18.25
N ALA A 630 10.08 3.07 -19.47
CA ALA A 630 11.28 2.47 -20.02
C ALA A 630 12.56 2.96 -19.37
N GLN A 631 12.68 4.25 -19.04
CA GLN A 631 13.81 4.76 -18.27
C GLN A 631 13.88 4.09 -16.89
N ASN A 632 12.77 4.07 -16.16
CA ASN A 632 12.68 3.36 -14.87
C ASN A 632 13.00 1.86 -15.02
N TYR A 633 12.53 1.23 -16.10
CA TYR A 633 12.79 -0.18 -16.35
C TYR A 633 14.26 -0.43 -16.70
N PHE A 634 14.92 0.45 -17.44
CA PHE A 634 16.35 0.38 -17.72
C PHE A 634 17.16 0.46 -16.43
N GLU A 635 16.88 1.47 -15.60
CA GLU A 635 17.56 1.66 -14.33
C GLU A 635 17.32 0.50 -13.34
N GLN A 636 16.09 -0.01 -13.28
CA GLN A 636 15.70 -1.02 -12.30
C GLN A 636 15.89 -2.46 -12.79
N GLN A 637 15.95 -2.71 -14.10
CA GLN A 637 15.92 -4.08 -14.64
C GLN A 637 16.97 -4.34 -15.73
N ILE A 638 17.67 -3.32 -16.26
CA ILE A 638 18.76 -3.53 -17.24
C ILE A 638 20.12 -3.18 -16.66
N ALA A 639 20.29 -2.00 -16.06
CA ALA A 639 21.52 -1.59 -15.38
C ALA A 639 22.11 -2.60 -14.39
N PRO A 640 21.31 -3.34 -13.59
CA PRO A 640 21.83 -4.37 -12.69
C PRO A 640 22.37 -5.61 -13.42
N TYR A 641 21.91 -5.85 -14.64
CA TYR A 641 22.23 -7.04 -15.43
C TYR A 641 23.32 -6.77 -16.46
N LEU A 642 23.33 -5.56 -17.01
CA LEU A 642 24.15 -5.09 -18.13
C LEU A 642 24.57 -3.62 -17.87
N PRO A 643 25.43 -3.35 -16.87
CA PRO A 643 25.82 -1.99 -16.49
C PRO A 643 26.51 -1.21 -17.63
N GLU A 644 27.21 -1.92 -18.51
CA GLU A 644 27.80 -1.37 -19.73
C GLU A 644 26.74 -0.82 -20.70
N VAL A 645 25.58 -1.49 -20.79
CA VAL A 645 24.45 -1.04 -21.61
C VAL A 645 23.80 0.21 -20.99
N ASP A 646 23.61 0.21 -19.67
CA ASP A 646 23.05 1.37 -18.94
C ASP A 646 23.95 2.60 -19.08
N LYS A 647 25.26 2.42 -18.98
CA LYS A 647 26.20 3.52 -19.23
C LYS A 647 26.01 4.13 -20.62
N GLN A 648 25.92 3.31 -21.66
CA GLN A 648 25.69 3.82 -23.01
C GLN A 648 24.30 4.45 -23.18
N PHE A 649 23.28 3.88 -22.54
CA PHE A 649 21.93 4.43 -22.55
C PHE A 649 21.88 5.84 -21.90
N MET A 650 22.61 6.03 -20.79
CA MET A 650 22.70 7.33 -20.10
C MET A 650 23.53 8.36 -20.86
N GLU A 651 24.45 7.92 -21.73
CA GLU A 651 25.28 8.77 -22.59
C GLU A 651 24.58 9.18 -23.90
N LEU A 652 23.34 8.74 -24.14
CA LEU A 652 22.56 9.12 -25.32
C LEU A 652 22.25 10.62 -25.32
N ASP A 653 22.89 11.37 -26.22
CA ASP A 653 22.62 12.78 -26.44
C ASP A 653 21.33 12.95 -27.27
N MET A 654 20.25 13.44 -26.66
CA MET A 654 18.95 13.60 -27.31
C MET A 654 18.83 14.99 -27.94
N ASP A 655 18.36 15.06 -29.19
CA ASP A 655 17.90 16.33 -29.76
C ASP A 655 16.57 16.67 -29.06
N ILE A 656 16.60 17.52 -28.02
CA ILE A 656 15.41 18.08 -27.36
C ILE A 656 14.76 19.13 -28.26
#